data_AF-A0A328A4K7-F1
#
_entry.id   AF-A0A328A4K7-F1
#
_cell.length_a   1.000
_cell.length_b   1.000
_cell.length_c   1.000
_cell.angle_alpha   90.00
_cell.angle_beta   90.00
_cell.angle_gamma   90.00
#
_symmetry.space_group_name_H-M   'P 1'
#
loop_
_entity.id
_entity.type
_entity.pdbx_description
1 polymer ?
#
loop_
_entity_poly.entity_id
_entity_poly.type
_entity_poly.pdbx_seq_one_letter_code
_entity_poly.pdbx_strand_id
1 'polypeptide(L)'
;MRKKQLFSSLLALSLGFSSLGLTSGAAYADTKVQTMSGSGFDAGIANEERLIKMLQKEGILSKTASRAEAEKAVQKFLKHKQEQSNKYIKNKGAFDKKYNKVTTKKNAKNAQNKYTKGKGKKLGHAKNLPSVVPEAYSGEKRTDKVLLLAIDFPDHKNSTITKEESDMFYEDYPMSHFQDMVFSKDGYKGPNGETLVSMQQYYNNQSGGSYALDGDVHGWYTAKHEAAYYGGNYPDADGSDQRPKELVKEALEAAAKDPNVNLEEYDQWDRYDLDGDGVLNEKDGIVDHVMIIHASPGEEAGGGRLGADAIWSHRWNLDFDEQGEPYSIPNTKSGQDRFGGKLAVIDYTIQPEDGAAGVFSHEFGHDLGLPDEYDTIYSGKGEPVSSWSLMSSGSWAGKIPGTEPTGFDPYMKEMLQDFHGGNWQTGSEVDVKDVTSVPQEFLLDEATTKGTNNDAVKVTLPDKVTNIVTPKSGSKLYHSGSDNDLETTLSTTVDLTGTKSAEFTFDAWYDIEKGYDYAYVQASTDGEQWTNLEGNITNNNDPENSGANMGNGIDGTSDGFVDAKFNLDQFAGEKVQLRVLYKTDSGFTAPGLYLDDLKVTADGKVVLEDGAEITPKFELNGFSVSDGKKYSKNYYLLQWRSHNKIDGGLAHIKRGDGFLTYNPGLIVEYVDESFSDNHVGKHPGEGYVGIVDADQNALVWDGESPDPASTQWQMRDAAFSLTKQDPLKITLDEKTNLVDKSLVANSLFDDNKDYSNKAQPHAGKILPKYGLKVKVVGESKDKTTAKIIVYK
;
A
#
# COMPACT_ATOMS: atom_id res chain seq x y z
N MET A 1 37.29 -68.85 14.12
CA MET A 1 38.25 -67.97 13.40
C MET A 1 38.32 -66.63 14.12
N ARG A 2 39.53 -66.08 14.24
CA ARG A 2 39.97 -65.14 15.28
C ARG A 2 39.56 -63.68 15.07
N LYS A 3 39.21 -63.00 16.17
CA LYS A 3 39.29 -61.54 16.41
C LYS A 3 40.75 -61.04 16.37
N LYS A 4 40.97 -59.74 16.08
CA LYS A 4 42.10 -58.88 16.57
C LYS A 4 41.74 -57.39 16.26
N GLN A 5 41.56 -56.51 17.26
CA GLN A 5 42.55 -55.68 18.00
C GLN A 5 43.23 -54.63 17.11
N LEU A 6 43.00 -53.32 17.28
CA LEU A 6 43.39 -52.36 18.35
C LEU A 6 44.88 -51.93 18.34
N PHE A 7 45.03 -50.60 18.22
CA PHE A 7 45.93 -49.69 18.94
C PHE A 7 47.39 -49.44 18.50
N SER A 8 47.71 -48.13 18.44
CA SER A 8 48.89 -47.46 19.05
C SER A 8 50.22 -47.62 18.29
N SER A 9 51.13 -46.64 18.14
CA SER A 9 51.30 -45.30 18.70
C SER A 9 52.68 -44.73 18.32
N LEU A 10 52.84 -43.44 18.59
CA LEU A 10 54.08 -42.71 18.94
C LEU A 10 55.03 -42.40 17.77
N LEU A 11 55.75 -41.28 17.67
CA LEU A 11 55.89 -39.96 18.34
C LEU A 11 57.35 -39.60 18.04
N ALA A 12 57.65 -38.44 17.45
CA ALA A 12 58.86 -37.66 17.77
C ALA A 12 58.87 -36.33 17.03
N LEU A 13 58.95 -35.27 17.83
CA LEU A 13 59.11 -33.86 17.48
C LEU A 13 60.41 -33.58 16.70
N SER A 14 60.39 -32.56 15.84
CA SER A 14 61.31 -31.42 16.00
C SER A 14 60.82 -30.19 15.22
N LEU A 15 61.15 -29.03 15.81
CA LEU A 15 60.65 -27.69 15.54
C LEU A 15 61.15 -27.06 14.23
N GLY A 16 60.30 -26.20 13.65
CA GLY A 16 60.69 -25.22 12.63
C GLY A 16 59.69 -24.07 12.59
N PHE A 17 59.93 -23.05 13.40
CA PHE A 17 59.23 -21.77 13.39
C PHE A 17 59.36 -21.08 12.02
N SER A 18 58.25 -20.65 11.43
CA SER A 18 58.21 -19.41 10.66
C SER A 18 56.81 -18.78 10.81
N SER A 19 56.85 -17.54 11.28
CA SER A 19 55.76 -16.67 11.69
C SER A 19 55.18 -15.91 10.50
N LEU A 20 53.85 -15.89 10.39
CA LEU A 20 53.09 -14.71 9.95
C LEU A 20 51.70 -14.78 10.61
N GLY A 21 51.40 -13.72 11.35
CA GLY A 21 50.44 -13.68 12.45
C GLY A 21 48.98 -13.84 12.05
N LEU A 22 48.36 -14.87 12.60
CA LEU A 22 46.97 -14.90 13.01
C LEU A 22 46.90 -14.50 14.48
N THR A 23 46.43 -13.28 14.76
CA THR A 23 45.93 -12.84 16.06
C THR A 23 44.84 -11.82 15.75
N SER A 24 43.63 -11.87 16.28
CA SER A 24 43.11 -12.64 17.41
C SER A 24 41.60 -12.49 17.35
N GLY A 25 40.88 -13.61 17.44
CA GLY A 25 39.50 -13.58 17.92
C GLY A 25 39.50 -12.96 19.31
N ALA A 26 38.82 -11.83 19.44
CA ALA A 26 38.52 -11.21 20.70
C ALA A 26 36.99 -11.24 20.85
N ALA A 27 36.55 -12.14 21.73
CA ALA A 27 35.34 -12.07 22.54
C ALA A 27 34.10 -11.45 21.87
N TYR A 28 33.27 -12.31 21.26
CA TYR A 28 31.82 -12.15 21.38
C TYR A 28 31.46 -12.35 22.86
N ALA A 29 31.53 -11.26 23.63
CA ALA A 29 30.82 -11.18 24.89
C ALA A 29 29.33 -11.06 24.57
N ASP A 30 28.52 -11.89 25.22
CA ASP A 30 27.05 -11.78 25.31
C ASP A 30 26.64 -10.30 25.51
N THR A 31 26.32 -9.64 24.41
CA THR A 31 25.53 -8.42 24.44
C THR A 31 24.11 -8.88 24.23
N LYS A 32 23.35 -8.82 25.33
CA LYS A 32 21.90 -8.95 25.39
C LYS A 32 21.28 -8.42 24.09
N VAL A 33 20.43 -9.22 23.47
CA VAL A 33 19.51 -8.88 22.36
C VAL A 33 19.23 -7.38 22.36
N GLN A 34 19.97 -6.64 21.52
CA GLN A 34 19.71 -5.22 21.32
C GLN A 34 18.39 -5.13 20.57
N THR A 35 17.48 -4.31 21.10
CA THR A 35 16.13 -4.11 20.58
C THR A 35 16.18 -3.60 19.14
N MET A 36 15.97 -4.51 18.19
CA MET A 36 15.71 -4.18 16.78
C MET A 36 14.32 -3.56 16.64
N SER A 37 14.16 -2.61 15.72
CA SER A 37 12.86 -1.98 15.42
C SER A 37 12.34 -2.27 14.01
N GLY A 38 13.12 -2.93 13.15
CA GLY A 38 12.78 -3.16 11.73
C GLY A 38 12.59 -1.86 10.96
N SER A 39 12.44 -1.94 9.65
CA SER A 39 12.15 -0.79 8.79
C SER A 39 10.92 -1.04 7.92
N GLY A 40 10.31 0.04 7.43
CA GLY A 40 9.45 -0.05 6.25
C GLY A 40 10.26 -0.54 5.05
N PHE A 41 9.56 -1.05 4.04
CA PHE A 41 10.12 -1.49 2.78
C PHE A 41 9.08 -1.23 1.70
N ASP A 42 9.44 -0.45 0.70
CA ASP A 42 8.65 -0.18 -0.51
C ASP A 42 9.45 -0.74 -1.69
N ALA A 43 8.96 -1.76 -2.35
CA ALA A 43 9.68 -2.31 -3.49
C ALA A 43 9.18 -1.81 -4.85
N GLY A 44 8.10 -1.03 -4.89
CA GLY A 44 7.64 -0.38 -6.12
C GLY A 44 8.66 0.58 -6.67
N ILE A 45 9.52 1.07 -5.78
CA ILE A 45 10.67 1.90 -6.11
C ILE A 45 11.96 1.11 -6.44
N ALA A 46 11.91 -0.19 -6.65
CA ALA A 46 13.09 -0.97 -7.01
C ALA A 46 13.59 -0.68 -8.44
N ASN A 47 14.87 -0.30 -8.57
CA ASN A 47 15.55 -0.24 -9.86
C ASN A 47 16.16 -1.61 -10.19
N GLU A 48 15.41 -2.42 -10.94
CA GLU A 48 15.74 -3.82 -11.25
C GLU A 48 17.16 -3.97 -11.84
N GLU A 49 17.55 -3.14 -12.82
CA GLU A 49 18.87 -3.22 -13.44
C GLU A 49 20.02 -2.92 -12.47
N ARG A 50 19.82 -1.97 -11.55
CA ARG A 50 20.82 -1.64 -10.53
C ARG A 50 20.91 -2.73 -9.46
N LEU A 51 19.77 -3.30 -9.04
CA LEU A 51 19.73 -4.44 -8.13
C LEU A 51 20.42 -5.67 -8.73
N ILE A 52 20.19 -5.98 -10.01
CA ILE A 52 20.90 -7.07 -10.72
C ILE A 52 22.42 -6.87 -10.62
N LYS A 53 22.91 -5.64 -10.86
CA LYS A 53 24.35 -5.33 -10.75
C LYS A 53 24.86 -5.47 -9.32
N MET A 54 24.09 -5.03 -8.33
CA MET A 54 24.42 -5.19 -6.91
C MET A 54 24.54 -6.68 -6.55
N LEU A 55 23.53 -7.49 -6.84
CA LEU A 55 23.52 -8.93 -6.57
C LEU A 55 24.66 -9.66 -7.31
N GLN A 56 25.04 -9.21 -8.51
CA GLN A 56 26.20 -9.75 -9.23
C GLN A 56 27.54 -9.35 -8.62
N LYS A 57 27.65 -8.13 -8.08
CA LYS A 57 28.83 -7.62 -7.39
C LYS A 57 29.04 -8.34 -6.06
N GLU A 58 27.97 -8.63 -5.35
CA GLU A 58 27.96 -9.36 -4.07
C GLU A 58 28.13 -10.88 -4.23
N GLY A 59 28.05 -11.39 -5.46
CA GLY A 59 28.20 -12.82 -5.76
C GLY A 59 26.96 -13.65 -5.46
N ILE A 60 25.82 -13.02 -5.18
CA ILE A 60 24.51 -13.66 -5.02
C ILE A 60 23.98 -14.14 -6.39
N LEU A 61 24.23 -13.34 -7.44
CA LEU A 61 23.85 -13.65 -8.82
C LEU A 61 25.08 -13.85 -9.71
N SER A 62 25.06 -14.86 -10.59
CA SER A 62 26.14 -15.04 -11.56
C SER A 62 26.19 -13.89 -12.56
N LYS A 63 27.41 -13.42 -12.90
CA LYS A 63 27.64 -12.44 -13.98
C LYS A 63 27.21 -12.94 -15.37
N THR A 64 26.99 -14.24 -15.52
CA THR A 64 26.52 -14.87 -16.76
C THR A 64 25.10 -15.38 -16.66
N ALA A 65 24.35 -15.01 -15.60
CA ALA A 65 22.95 -15.38 -15.48
C ALA A 65 22.15 -14.84 -16.67
N SER A 66 21.21 -15.65 -17.17
CA SER A 66 20.23 -15.20 -18.15
C SER A 66 19.32 -14.12 -17.55
N ARG A 67 18.63 -13.34 -18.40
CA ARG A 67 17.68 -12.31 -17.91
C ARG A 67 16.60 -12.90 -17.00
N ALA A 68 16.03 -14.05 -17.38
CA ALA A 68 15.02 -14.71 -16.57
C ALA A 68 15.55 -15.20 -15.20
N GLU A 69 16.82 -15.61 -15.12
CA GLU A 69 17.46 -15.96 -13.84
C GLU A 69 17.71 -14.71 -12.99
N ALA A 70 18.09 -13.59 -13.62
CA ALA A 70 18.32 -12.31 -12.95
C ALA A 70 17.01 -11.72 -12.39
N GLU A 71 15.93 -11.72 -13.18
CA GLU A 71 14.59 -11.30 -12.75
C GLU A 71 14.12 -12.12 -11.53
N LYS A 72 14.27 -13.45 -11.59
CA LYS A 72 13.93 -14.33 -10.46
C LYS A 72 14.78 -14.06 -9.21
N ALA A 73 16.06 -13.72 -9.38
CA ALA A 73 16.94 -13.40 -8.27
C ALA A 73 16.54 -12.09 -7.58
N VAL A 74 16.22 -11.05 -8.35
CA VAL A 74 15.68 -9.79 -7.81
C VAL A 74 14.36 -10.04 -7.10
N GLN A 75 13.42 -10.75 -7.73
CA GLN A 75 12.14 -11.07 -7.08
C GLN A 75 12.32 -11.83 -5.76
N LYS A 76 13.25 -12.79 -5.72
CA LYS A 76 13.56 -13.51 -4.49
C LYS A 76 14.13 -12.57 -3.41
N PHE A 77 15.04 -11.69 -3.79
CA PHE A 77 15.62 -10.69 -2.90
C PHE A 77 14.54 -9.76 -2.31
N LEU A 78 13.71 -9.16 -3.16
CA LEU A 78 12.63 -8.26 -2.73
C LEU A 78 11.62 -8.97 -1.82
N LYS A 79 11.24 -10.19 -2.18
CA LYS A 79 10.32 -11.00 -1.37
C LYS A 79 10.89 -11.31 0.01
N HIS A 80 12.15 -11.74 0.10
CA HIS A 80 12.76 -12.04 1.40
C HIS A 80 12.89 -10.78 2.25
N LYS A 81 13.28 -9.65 1.65
CA LYS A 81 13.36 -8.36 2.35
C LYS A 81 12.01 -7.91 2.91
N GLN A 82 10.93 -8.02 2.13
CA GLN A 82 9.55 -7.79 2.62
C GLN A 82 9.17 -8.74 3.76
N GLU A 83 9.46 -10.04 3.63
CA GLU A 83 9.18 -11.04 4.67
C GLU A 83 9.94 -10.75 5.97
N GLN A 84 11.18 -10.24 5.90
CA GLN A 84 11.93 -9.83 7.10
C GLN A 84 11.39 -8.52 7.68
N SER A 85 11.11 -7.51 6.84
CA SER A 85 10.52 -6.23 7.29
C SER A 85 9.26 -6.50 8.13
N ASN A 86 8.36 -7.35 7.63
CA ASN A 86 7.11 -7.69 8.32
C ASN A 86 7.29 -8.35 9.69
N LYS A 87 8.42 -9.02 9.98
CA LYS A 87 8.66 -9.69 11.27
C LYS A 87 9.03 -8.73 12.39
N TYR A 88 9.60 -7.57 12.06
CA TYR A 88 10.22 -6.68 13.04
C TYR A 88 9.39 -5.40 13.28
N ILE A 89 8.22 -5.28 12.65
CA ILE A 89 7.26 -4.19 12.87
C ILE A 89 6.65 -4.29 14.28
N LYS A 90 6.90 -3.27 15.12
CA LYS A 90 6.34 -3.18 16.48
C LYS A 90 5.03 -2.39 16.59
N ASN A 91 4.72 -1.56 15.59
CA ASN A 91 3.60 -0.63 15.65
C ASN A 91 2.27 -1.35 15.33
N LYS A 92 1.68 -2.01 16.32
CA LYS A 92 0.34 -2.66 16.25
C LYS A 92 -0.81 -1.65 16.32
N GLY A 93 -0.76 -0.57 15.55
CA GLY A 93 -1.83 0.45 15.48
C GLY A 93 -2.14 1.18 16.79
N ALA A 94 -1.24 1.16 17.79
CA ALA A 94 -1.54 1.65 19.15
C ALA A 94 -1.95 3.13 19.21
N PHE A 95 -1.41 3.97 18.34
CA PHE A 95 -1.81 5.37 18.23
C PHE A 95 -3.19 5.52 17.60
N ASP A 96 -3.45 4.83 16.48
CA ASP A 96 -4.77 4.84 15.82
C ASP A 96 -5.87 4.26 16.72
N LYS A 97 -5.54 3.32 17.62
CA LYS A 97 -6.42 2.81 18.70
C LYS A 97 -6.82 3.88 19.71
N LYS A 98 -5.93 4.84 19.97
CA LYS A 98 -6.15 5.91 20.96
C LYS A 98 -6.79 7.13 20.34
N TYR A 99 -6.38 7.47 19.13
CA TYR A 99 -6.77 8.65 18.40
C TYR A 99 -7.33 8.20 17.05
N ASN A 100 -8.67 8.14 16.96
CA ASN A 100 -9.33 7.72 15.73
C ASN A 100 -8.91 8.64 14.60
N LYS A 101 -8.17 8.13 13.61
CA LYS A 101 -7.96 8.87 12.36
C LYS A 101 -9.31 9.29 11.83
N VAL A 102 -9.47 10.56 11.48
CA VAL A 102 -10.72 11.03 10.88
C VAL A 102 -10.85 10.39 9.51
N THR A 103 -11.46 9.21 9.46
CA THR A 103 -11.87 8.59 8.22
C THR A 103 -13.04 9.40 7.68
N THR A 104 -12.92 9.84 6.44
CA THR A 104 -13.85 10.78 5.79
C THR A 104 -15.31 10.27 5.73
N LYS A 105 -15.61 9.02 6.13
CA LYS A 105 -16.99 8.58 6.40
C LYS A 105 -17.69 9.44 7.48
N LYS A 106 -16.98 9.95 8.51
CA LYS A 106 -17.57 10.87 9.51
C LYS A 106 -17.80 12.29 8.96
N ASN A 107 -16.96 12.76 8.04
CA ASN A 107 -17.12 14.04 7.33
C ASN A 107 -18.06 13.95 6.10
N ALA A 108 -18.58 12.77 5.78
CA ALA A 108 -19.53 12.54 4.69
C ALA A 108 -20.89 13.23 4.86
N LYS A 109 -21.14 13.93 5.97
CA LYS A 109 -22.29 14.85 6.07
C LYS A 109 -22.26 15.96 5.00
N ASN A 110 -21.10 16.23 4.41
CA ASN A 110 -20.92 17.13 3.26
C ASN A 110 -20.25 16.44 2.05
N ALA A 111 -20.54 15.16 1.79
CA ALA A 111 -20.16 14.51 0.54
C ALA A 111 -20.90 15.18 -0.64
N GLN A 112 -20.40 16.33 -1.09
CA GLN A 112 -20.89 17.02 -2.27
C GLN A 112 -20.65 16.11 -3.48
N ASN A 113 -21.71 15.87 -4.24
CA ASN A 113 -21.78 14.89 -5.32
C ASN A 113 -20.57 14.96 -6.28
N LYS A 114 -19.79 13.87 -6.33
CA LYS A 114 -18.39 13.78 -6.78
C LYS A 114 -18.17 13.74 -8.30
N TYR A 115 -19.21 13.74 -9.11
CA TYR A 115 -19.09 13.65 -10.57
C TYR A 115 -19.95 14.68 -11.31
N THR A 116 -20.13 15.88 -10.74
CA THR A 116 -21.00 16.92 -11.35
C THR A 116 -20.44 18.35 -11.34
N LYS A 117 -19.27 18.61 -10.73
CA LYS A 117 -18.63 19.93 -10.80
C LYS A 117 -17.79 20.06 -12.08
N GLY A 118 -18.07 21.11 -12.85
CA GLY A 118 -17.39 21.50 -14.09
C GLY A 118 -18.31 22.41 -14.91
N LYS A 119 -17.78 23.45 -15.55
CA LYS A 119 -18.61 24.42 -16.31
C LYS A 119 -18.90 23.96 -17.76
N GLY A 120 -18.34 22.83 -18.19
CA GLY A 120 -18.48 22.30 -19.55
C GLY A 120 -19.74 21.48 -19.80
N LYS A 121 -20.10 21.34 -21.09
CA LYS A 121 -21.12 20.39 -21.57
C LYS A 121 -20.52 18.98 -21.56
N LYS A 122 -20.43 18.36 -20.38
CA LYS A 122 -19.84 17.02 -20.16
C LYS A 122 -20.47 15.89 -20.99
N LEU A 123 -21.72 16.09 -21.44
CA LEU A 123 -22.44 15.30 -22.43
C LEU A 123 -22.37 16.02 -23.79
N GLY A 124 -21.23 15.90 -24.48
CA GLY A 124 -20.89 16.76 -25.62
C GLY A 124 -20.80 16.04 -26.96
N HIS A 125 -21.58 16.50 -27.94
CA HIS A 125 -21.39 16.17 -29.36
C HIS A 125 -20.39 17.15 -30.00
N ALA A 126 -19.17 16.71 -30.28
CA ALA A 126 -18.21 17.45 -31.10
C ALA A 126 -18.00 16.78 -32.47
N LYS A 127 -18.18 17.52 -33.57
CA LYS A 127 -17.88 17.03 -34.94
C LYS A 127 -16.37 17.03 -35.25
N ASN A 128 -15.67 18.05 -34.75
CA ASN A 128 -14.21 18.14 -34.75
C ASN A 128 -13.79 18.29 -33.30
N LEU A 129 -12.84 17.47 -32.83
CA LEU A 129 -12.44 17.46 -31.44
C LEU A 129 -11.29 18.48 -31.21
N PRO A 130 -11.54 19.57 -30.47
CA PRO A 130 -10.52 20.61 -30.22
C PRO A 130 -9.51 20.15 -29.17
N SER A 131 -8.38 20.85 -29.10
CA SER A 131 -7.45 20.75 -27.98
C SER A 131 -8.12 21.07 -26.64
N VAL A 132 -7.53 20.59 -25.55
CA VAL A 132 -7.99 20.85 -24.19
C VAL A 132 -8.07 22.35 -23.94
N VAL A 133 -9.11 22.76 -23.23
CA VAL A 133 -9.28 24.14 -22.77
C VAL A 133 -9.08 24.14 -21.26
N PRO A 134 -7.93 24.61 -20.75
CA PRO A 134 -7.65 24.62 -19.32
C PRO A 134 -8.66 25.48 -18.55
N GLU A 135 -9.10 25.00 -17.38
CA GLU A 135 -9.86 25.77 -16.42
C GLU A 135 -8.99 26.10 -15.21
N ALA A 136 -8.92 27.38 -14.85
CA ALA A 136 -8.22 27.80 -13.64
C ALA A 136 -9.04 27.40 -12.41
N TYR A 137 -8.36 26.78 -11.44
CA TYR A 137 -8.97 26.51 -10.14
C TYR A 137 -9.18 27.81 -9.36
N SER A 138 -10.40 27.97 -8.82
CA SER A 138 -10.79 29.16 -8.06
C SER A 138 -11.29 28.82 -6.64
N GLY A 139 -11.15 27.57 -6.21
CA GLY A 139 -11.50 27.15 -4.86
C GLY A 139 -10.36 27.41 -3.86
N GLU A 140 -10.54 26.93 -2.64
CA GLU A 140 -9.53 27.04 -1.60
C GLU A 140 -8.32 26.16 -1.94
N LYS A 141 -7.12 26.73 -1.74
CA LYS A 141 -5.87 26.04 -1.97
C LYS A 141 -5.28 25.62 -0.62
N ARG A 142 -5.06 24.32 -0.45
CA ARG A 142 -4.32 23.75 0.68
C ARG A 142 -2.82 23.87 0.42
N THR A 143 -2.05 24.29 1.42
CA THR A 143 -0.59 24.35 1.37
C THR A 143 -0.06 23.69 2.62
N ASP A 144 0.67 22.59 2.46
CA ASP A 144 1.23 21.84 3.59
C ASP A 144 2.71 22.17 3.75
N LYS A 145 3.16 22.29 5.00
CA LYS A 145 4.57 22.50 5.33
C LYS A 145 5.29 21.16 5.47
N VAL A 146 6.42 21.01 4.79
CA VAL A 146 7.24 19.80 4.80
C VAL A 146 8.60 20.07 5.42
N LEU A 147 8.93 19.34 6.49
CA LEU A 147 10.24 19.40 7.12
C LEU A 147 11.20 18.45 6.40
N LEU A 148 12.18 18.99 5.65
CA LEU A 148 13.19 18.20 4.96
C LEU A 148 14.54 18.28 5.70
N LEU A 149 15.03 17.15 6.21
CA LEU A 149 16.28 17.08 6.97
C LEU A 149 17.33 16.25 6.23
N ALA A 150 18.52 16.80 6.02
CA ALA A 150 19.64 16.10 5.40
C ALA A 150 20.64 15.59 6.46
N ILE A 151 21.01 14.32 6.40
CA ILE A 151 21.93 13.67 7.35
C ILE A 151 22.96 12.78 6.66
N ASP A 152 24.23 12.97 7.04
CA ASP A 152 25.37 12.19 6.56
C ASP A 152 25.92 11.24 7.63
N PHE A 153 26.86 10.39 7.24
CA PHE A 153 27.49 9.42 8.12
C PHE A 153 28.96 9.78 8.40
N PRO A 154 29.57 9.29 9.50
CA PRO A 154 30.99 9.44 9.76
C PRO A 154 31.89 8.87 8.64
N ASP A 155 31.49 7.75 8.03
CA ASP A 155 32.21 7.02 6.99
C ASP A 155 31.72 7.33 5.57
N HIS A 156 30.51 7.87 5.42
CA HIS A 156 29.94 8.27 4.13
C HIS A 156 29.37 9.69 4.19
N LYS A 157 30.14 10.65 3.68
CA LYS A 157 29.79 12.08 3.65
C LYS A 157 28.92 12.43 2.45
N ASN A 158 28.15 13.50 2.57
CA ASN A 158 27.39 14.05 1.45
C ASN A 158 28.33 14.41 0.29
N SER A 159 27.81 14.36 -0.93
CA SER A 159 28.48 14.73 -2.19
C SER A 159 29.74 13.90 -2.44
N THR A 160 29.68 12.63 -2.06
CA THR A 160 30.73 11.66 -2.33
C THR A 160 30.31 10.57 -3.31
N ILE A 161 29.03 10.54 -3.73
CA ILE A 161 28.50 9.66 -4.78
C ILE A 161 29.31 9.87 -6.07
N THR A 162 29.64 8.78 -6.75
CA THR A 162 30.35 8.81 -8.03
C THR A 162 29.39 8.56 -9.21
N LYS A 163 29.84 8.92 -10.42
CA LYS A 163 29.05 8.76 -11.64
C LYS A 163 28.67 7.31 -11.94
N GLU A 164 29.48 6.36 -11.51
CA GLU A 164 29.20 4.93 -11.67
C GLU A 164 28.11 4.45 -10.71
N GLU A 165 27.93 5.13 -9.58
CA GLU A 165 27.01 4.75 -8.52
C GLU A 165 25.59 5.23 -8.76
N SER A 166 25.39 6.36 -9.47
CA SER A 166 24.07 6.95 -9.68
C SER A 166 23.77 7.26 -11.15
N ASP A 167 22.50 7.10 -11.54
CA ASP A 167 21.99 7.62 -12.81
C ASP A 167 21.66 9.13 -12.73
N MET A 168 21.40 9.64 -11.52
CA MET A 168 21.05 11.03 -11.20
C MET A 168 22.26 11.79 -10.62
N PHE A 169 23.42 11.62 -11.25
CA PHE A 169 24.69 12.09 -10.71
C PHE A 169 24.92 13.61 -10.82
N TYR A 170 25.27 14.26 -9.71
CA TYR A 170 25.85 15.60 -9.65
C TYR A 170 27.23 15.56 -9.00
N GLU A 171 28.11 16.51 -9.36
CA GLU A 171 29.41 16.68 -8.69
C GLU A 171 29.23 17.05 -7.21
N ASP A 172 28.22 17.88 -6.91
CA ASP A 172 27.84 18.29 -5.57
C ASP A 172 26.30 18.28 -5.43
N TYR A 173 25.80 17.88 -4.26
CA TYR A 173 24.38 17.94 -3.88
C TYR A 173 24.20 18.96 -2.74
N PRO A 174 24.24 20.27 -3.05
CA PRO A 174 24.04 21.30 -2.03
C PRO A 174 22.60 21.27 -1.51
N MET A 175 22.33 21.78 -0.30
CA MET A 175 20.95 21.88 0.21
C MET A 175 19.99 22.62 -0.74
N SER A 176 20.49 23.60 -1.51
CA SER A 176 19.71 24.30 -2.52
C SER A 176 19.20 23.39 -3.64
N HIS A 177 19.92 22.30 -3.96
CA HIS A 177 19.45 21.30 -4.92
C HIS A 177 18.14 20.67 -4.44
N PHE A 178 18.11 20.21 -3.19
CA PHE A 178 16.91 19.61 -2.58
C PHE A 178 15.79 20.64 -2.38
N GLN A 179 16.14 21.86 -2.00
CA GLN A 179 15.19 22.97 -1.90
C GLN A 179 14.46 23.18 -3.22
N ASP A 180 15.20 23.24 -4.33
CA ASP A 180 14.61 23.43 -5.66
C ASP A 180 13.83 22.18 -6.10
N MET A 181 14.38 20.98 -5.87
CA MET A 181 13.76 19.72 -6.27
C MET A 181 12.40 19.50 -5.58
N VAL A 182 12.27 19.85 -4.31
CA VAL A 182 11.02 19.65 -3.56
C VAL A 182 10.08 20.85 -3.72
N PHE A 183 10.57 22.08 -3.54
CA PHE A 183 9.71 23.26 -3.32
C PHE A 183 9.65 24.26 -4.48
N SER A 184 10.50 24.15 -5.50
CA SER A 184 10.54 25.12 -6.60
C SER A 184 9.24 25.13 -7.41
N LYS A 185 8.76 26.32 -7.78
CA LYS A 185 7.64 26.48 -8.73
C LYS A 185 8.11 26.47 -10.19
N ASP A 186 9.40 26.64 -10.41
CA ASP A 186 10.02 26.79 -11.73
C ASP A 186 10.80 25.53 -12.16
N GLY A 187 10.81 24.49 -11.32
CA GLY A 187 11.57 23.25 -11.53
C GLY A 187 12.97 23.34 -10.91
N TYR A 188 13.75 22.29 -11.10
CA TYR A 188 15.11 22.19 -10.57
C TYR A 188 16.11 21.83 -11.66
N LYS A 189 17.39 22.13 -11.43
CA LYS A 189 18.44 21.89 -12.43
C LYS A 189 18.85 20.41 -12.43
N GLY A 190 18.75 19.78 -13.60
CA GLY A 190 19.19 18.42 -13.88
C GLY A 190 20.71 18.25 -14.06
N PRO A 191 21.23 17.01 -14.07
CA PRO A 191 22.66 16.70 -14.21
C PRO A 191 23.30 17.25 -15.48
N ASN A 192 22.54 17.36 -16.57
CA ASN A 192 23.00 17.84 -17.87
C ASN A 192 22.64 19.32 -18.11
N GLY A 193 22.18 20.02 -17.07
CA GLY A 193 21.76 21.42 -17.14
C GLY A 193 20.35 21.66 -17.68
N GLU A 194 19.57 20.59 -17.90
CA GLU A 194 18.15 20.63 -18.19
C GLU A 194 17.34 21.12 -16.98
N THR A 195 16.11 21.58 -17.19
CA THR A 195 15.17 21.87 -16.11
C THR A 195 14.25 20.66 -15.93
N LEU A 196 14.27 20.09 -14.74
CA LEU A 196 13.49 18.94 -14.32
C LEU A 196 12.29 19.38 -13.48
N VAL A 197 11.26 18.54 -13.43
CA VAL A 197 10.00 18.81 -12.73
C VAL A 197 10.20 18.64 -11.23
N SER A 198 9.98 19.70 -10.45
CA SER A 198 10.00 19.60 -8.99
C SER A 198 8.76 18.86 -8.44
N MET A 199 8.85 18.34 -7.22
CA MET A 199 7.72 17.76 -6.51
C MET A 199 6.57 18.77 -6.35
N GLN A 200 6.88 20.03 -6.04
CA GLN A 200 5.92 21.14 -6.01
C GLN A 200 5.18 21.31 -7.34
N GLN A 201 5.87 21.22 -8.49
CA GLN A 201 5.24 21.29 -9.80
C GLN A 201 4.38 20.05 -10.08
N TYR A 202 4.86 18.87 -9.70
CA TYR A 202 4.13 17.61 -9.84
C TYR A 202 2.78 17.71 -9.11
N TYR A 203 2.78 17.99 -7.81
CA TYR A 203 1.56 18.07 -7.00
C TYR A 203 0.65 19.23 -7.40
N ASN A 204 1.21 20.36 -7.81
CA ASN A 204 0.41 21.46 -8.35
C ASN A 204 -0.31 21.06 -9.64
N ASN A 205 0.34 20.29 -10.51
CA ASN A 205 -0.28 19.77 -11.73
C ASN A 205 -1.37 18.72 -11.42
N GLN A 206 -1.06 17.72 -10.61
CA GLN A 206 -1.99 16.62 -10.29
C GLN A 206 -3.27 17.13 -9.59
N SER A 207 -3.12 18.11 -8.69
CA SER A 207 -4.24 18.74 -7.96
C SER A 207 -4.94 19.86 -8.73
N GLY A 208 -4.53 20.17 -9.95
CA GLY A 208 -5.10 21.29 -10.71
C GLY A 208 -4.93 22.65 -10.02
N GLY A 209 -3.91 22.82 -9.20
CA GLY A 209 -3.64 24.03 -8.43
C GLY A 209 -4.31 24.11 -7.06
N SER A 210 -5.06 23.09 -6.63
CA SER A 210 -5.72 23.08 -5.30
C SER A 210 -4.79 22.70 -4.15
N TYR A 211 -3.60 22.18 -4.45
CA TYR A 211 -2.62 21.76 -3.46
C TYR A 211 -1.22 22.33 -3.77
N ALA A 212 -0.45 22.60 -2.72
CA ALA A 212 0.96 22.99 -2.80
C ALA A 212 1.71 22.58 -1.54
N LEU A 213 3.03 22.67 -1.65
CA LEU A 213 4.01 22.42 -0.62
C LEU A 213 4.68 23.75 -0.29
N ASP A 214 5.11 23.86 0.95
CA ASP A 214 5.99 24.90 1.46
C ASP A 214 6.98 24.24 2.41
N GLY A 215 8.16 24.81 2.60
CA GLY A 215 9.16 24.21 3.48
C GLY A 215 10.59 24.60 3.14
N ASP A 216 11.49 24.11 3.99
CA ASP A 216 12.92 24.41 3.92
C ASP A 216 13.72 23.13 4.18
N VAL A 217 14.93 23.09 3.61
CA VAL A 217 15.89 22.01 3.82
C VAL A 217 16.90 22.40 4.91
N HIS A 218 17.06 21.54 5.91
CA HIS A 218 17.96 21.77 7.05
C HIS A 218 19.03 20.67 7.15
N GLY A 219 20.21 21.04 7.67
CA GLY A 219 21.38 20.17 7.76
C GLY A 219 22.61 20.76 7.06
N TRP A 220 23.55 19.96 6.55
CA TRP A 220 23.71 18.53 6.79
C TRP A 220 24.05 18.27 8.25
N TYR A 221 23.29 17.39 8.89
CA TYR A 221 23.67 16.83 10.19
C TYR A 221 24.56 15.59 9.99
N THR A 222 25.27 15.17 11.03
CA THR A 222 26.08 13.94 10.99
C THR A 222 25.56 12.95 12.02
N ALA A 223 25.25 11.75 11.56
CA ALA A 223 24.85 10.61 12.38
C ALA A 223 25.95 10.18 13.36
N LYS A 224 25.56 9.55 14.47
CA LYS A 224 26.48 9.08 15.51
C LYS A 224 27.28 7.84 15.08
N HIS A 225 26.72 7.03 14.18
CA HIS A 225 27.29 5.76 13.73
C HIS A 225 27.50 5.72 12.22
N GLU A 226 28.28 4.74 11.76
CA GLU A 226 28.55 4.48 10.33
C GLU A 226 27.28 4.00 9.60
N ALA A 227 27.23 4.17 8.27
CA ALA A 227 26.02 3.89 7.47
C ALA A 227 25.45 2.47 7.71
N ALA A 228 26.32 1.46 7.75
CA ALA A 228 25.95 0.06 7.96
C ALA A 228 25.25 -0.22 9.31
N TYR A 229 25.42 0.65 10.32
CA TYR A 229 24.70 0.53 11.60
C TYR A 229 23.19 0.74 11.43
N TYR A 230 22.81 1.61 10.49
CA TYR A 230 21.43 1.99 10.21
C TYR A 230 20.84 1.18 9.06
N GLY A 231 21.51 1.14 7.90
CA GLY A 231 21.02 0.53 6.67
C GLY A 231 21.32 -0.97 6.51
N GLY A 232 22.38 -1.48 7.16
CA GLY A 232 22.82 -2.87 6.97
C GLY A 232 21.72 -3.91 7.16
N ASN A 233 21.59 -4.83 6.22
CA ASN A 233 20.56 -5.87 6.24
C ASN A 233 20.72 -6.89 7.37
N TYR A 234 19.60 -7.27 8.00
CA TYR A 234 19.54 -8.28 9.06
C TYR A 234 18.30 -9.19 8.94
N PRO A 235 18.37 -10.48 9.35
CA PRO A 235 19.57 -11.22 9.81
C PRO A 235 20.48 -11.71 8.68
N ASP A 236 19.97 -11.66 7.46
CA ASP A 236 20.60 -12.15 6.25
C ASP A 236 20.96 -10.98 5.33
N ALA A 237 21.76 -11.24 4.29
CA ALA A 237 22.19 -10.23 3.33
C ALA A 237 21.04 -9.59 2.52
N ASP A 238 19.89 -10.27 2.42
CA ASP A 238 18.65 -9.83 1.79
C ASP A 238 17.56 -9.52 2.83
N GLY A 239 17.97 -9.23 4.08
CA GLY A 239 17.07 -8.87 5.19
C GLY A 239 16.61 -7.41 5.20
N SER A 240 15.96 -7.02 6.30
CA SER A 240 15.46 -5.65 6.50
C SER A 240 16.56 -4.73 7.01
N ASP A 241 16.45 -3.42 6.75
CA ASP A 241 17.34 -2.42 7.34
C ASP A 241 17.27 -2.48 8.86
N GLN A 242 18.43 -2.31 9.50
CA GLN A 242 18.56 -2.53 10.94
C GLN A 242 17.92 -1.45 11.82
N ARG A 243 18.22 -0.17 11.56
CA ARG A 243 17.90 0.96 12.46
C ARG A 243 17.60 2.30 11.78
N PRO A 244 16.89 2.39 10.63
CA PRO A 244 16.63 3.69 9.99
C PRO A 244 15.84 4.64 10.90
N LYS A 245 14.94 4.14 11.77
CA LYS A 245 14.21 4.96 12.75
C LYS A 245 15.12 5.68 13.75
N GLU A 246 16.27 5.09 14.09
CA GLU A 246 17.23 5.75 14.97
C GLU A 246 17.92 6.91 14.25
N LEU A 247 18.24 6.75 12.96
CA LEU A 247 18.77 7.84 12.13
C LEU A 247 17.79 9.02 12.03
N VAL A 248 16.50 8.73 11.81
CA VAL A 248 15.43 9.74 11.77
C VAL A 248 15.36 10.51 13.10
N LYS A 249 15.37 9.80 14.24
CA LYS A 249 15.39 10.43 15.57
C LYS A 249 16.62 11.30 15.77
N GLU A 250 17.80 10.86 15.32
CA GLU A 250 19.02 11.65 15.40
C GLU A 250 18.94 12.95 14.56
N ALA A 251 18.39 12.88 13.34
CA ALA A 251 18.18 14.06 12.50
C ALA A 251 17.22 15.06 13.16
N LEU A 252 16.09 14.59 13.70
CA LEU A 252 15.12 15.43 14.43
C LEU A 252 15.73 16.07 15.67
N GLU A 253 16.50 15.31 16.46
CA GLU A 253 17.21 15.82 17.64
C GLU A 253 18.31 16.82 17.31
N ALA A 254 18.93 16.70 16.13
CA ALA A 254 19.92 17.66 15.64
C ALA A 254 19.23 18.95 15.18
N ALA A 255 18.14 18.83 14.42
CA ALA A 255 17.32 19.95 13.99
C ALA A 255 16.75 20.74 15.18
N ALA A 256 16.29 20.06 16.24
CA ALA A 256 15.80 20.71 17.45
C ALA A 256 16.86 21.53 18.22
N LYS A 257 18.15 21.27 17.98
CA LYS A 257 19.27 22.02 18.58
C LYS A 257 19.81 23.12 17.67
N ASP A 258 19.39 23.13 16.41
CA ASP A 258 19.84 24.12 15.43
C ASP A 258 19.09 25.43 15.67
N PRO A 259 19.78 26.53 16.03
CA PRO A 259 19.12 27.81 16.32
C PRO A 259 18.47 28.46 15.10
N ASN A 260 18.72 27.93 13.88
CA ASN A 260 18.10 28.42 12.65
C ASN A 260 16.84 27.64 12.24
N VAL A 261 16.48 26.59 12.97
CA VAL A 261 15.33 25.73 12.66
C VAL A 261 14.23 25.96 13.67
N ASN A 262 13.05 26.33 13.18
CA ASN A 262 11.84 26.44 14.01
C ASN A 262 10.88 25.29 13.72
N LEU A 263 11.02 24.19 14.45
CA LEU A 263 10.22 22.99 14.24
C LEU A 263 8.70 23.20 14.47
N GLU A 264 8.32 24.19 15.29
CA GLU A 264 6.91 24.51 15.57
C GLU A 264 6.13 25.01 14.34
N GLU A 265 6.83 25.40 13.27
CA GLU A 265 6.18 25.85 12.03
C GLU A 265 5.67 24.69 11.17
N TYR A 266 6.11 23.46 11.44
CA TYR A 266 5.76 22.27 10.67
C TYR A 266 4.62 21.45 11.31
N ASP A 267 4.03 21.95 12.39
CA ASP A 267 2.78 21.46 13.00
C ASP A 267 1.70 22.49 12.67
N GLN A 268 0.82 22.16 11.71
CA GLN A 268 -0.27 23.02 11.22
C GLN A 268 -1.59 22.27 11.00
N TRP A 269 -1.57 20.93 11.00
CA TRP A 269 -2.72 20.11 10.61
C TRP A 269 -3.00 18.97 11.58
N ASP A 270 -4.13 19.07 12.29
CA ASP A 270 -4.69 18.01 13.13
C ASP A 270 -5.33 16.94 12.26
N ARG A 271 -4.53 15.96 11.85
CA ARG A 271 -4.99 14.83 11.02
C ARG A 271 -6.01 13.93 11.74
N TYR A 272 -5.99 13.93 13.06
CA TYR A 272 -6.69 12.96 13.89
C TYR A 272 -7.87 13.58 14.67
N ASP A 273 -8.12 14.89 14.51
CA ASP A 273 -9.10 15.64 15.30
C ASP A 273 -8.91 15.31 16.78
N LEU A 274 -7.67 15.48 17.25
CA LEU A 274 -7.21 14.97 18.53
C LEU A 274 -8.03 15.52 19.70
N ASP A 275 -8.62 16.71 19.56
CA ASP A 275 -9.50 17.34 20.55
C ASP A 275 -11.01 17.16 20.28
N GLY A 276 -11.38 16.65 19.11
CA GLY A 276 -12.74 16.26 18.74
C GLY A 276 -13.66 17.44 18.41
N ASP A 277 -13.11 18.60 18.07
CA ASP A 277 -13.88 19.80 17.72
C ASP A 277 -14.28 19.85 16.23
N GLY A 278 -13.69 18.99 15.39
CA GLY A 278 -13.94 18.86 13.96
C GLY A 278 -13.18 19.84 13.07
N VAL A 279 -12.24 20.60 13.62
CA VAL A 279 -11.36 21.53 12.90
C VAL A 279 -9.99 20.88 12.69
N LEU A 280 -9.69 20.54 11.44
CA LEU A 280 -8.42 19.87 11.12
C LEU A 280 -7.29 20.85 10.79
N ASN A 281 -7.63 22.10 10.45
CA ASN A 281 -6.64 23.13 10.09
C ASN A 281 -6.15 23.89 11.32
N GLU A 282 -5.61 23.15 12.27
CA GLU A 282 -4.99 23.66 13.48
C GLU A 282 -3.86 22.77 13.98
N LYS A 283 -3.15 23.24 15.00
CA LYS A 283 -2.00 22.54 15.57
C LYS A 283 -2.42 21.44 16.51
N ASP A 284 -1.84 20.25 16.38
CA ASP A 284 -2.13 19.11 17.24
C ASP A 284 -0.92 18.69 18.12
N GLY A 285 0.24 19.33 17.90
CA GLY A 285 1.50 19.03 18.57
C GLY A 285 2.35 17.98 17.86
N ILE A 286 1.96 17.54 16.66
CA ILE A 286 2.67 16.60 15.80
C ILE A 286 3.19 17.34 14.56
N VAL A 287 4.42 17.05 14.14
CA VAL A 287 4.95 17.59 12.88
C VAL A 287 4.23 16.91 11.71
N ASP A 288 3.61 17.70 10.83
CA ASP A 288 2.70 17.25 9.78
C ASP A 288 3.37 16.28 8.79
N HIS A 289 4.54 16.67 8.28
CA HIS A 289 5.26 15.95 7.22
C HIS A 289 6.77 16.00 7.46
N VAL A 290 7.42 14.85 7.61
CA VAL A 290 8.87 14.72 7.84
C VAL A 290 9.50 13.90 6.72
N MET A 291 10.50 14.47 6.07
CA MET A 291 11.30 13.82 5.03
C MET A 291 12.79 13.84 5.42
N ILE A 292 13.47 12.71 5.29
CA ILE A 292 14.89 12.56 5.59
C ILE A 292 15.66 12.26 4.30
N ILE A 293 16.75 12.99 4.07
CA ILE A 293 17.72 12.70 3.01
C ILE A 293 18.97 12.09 3.64
N HIS A 294 19.34 10.87 3.27
CA HIS A 294 20.59 10.25 3.73
C HIS A 294 21.70 10.33 2.67
N ALA A 295 22.95 10.52 3.11
CA ALA A 295 24.11 10.65 2.24
C ALA A 295 24.60 9.32 1.63
N SER A 296 23.79 8.65 0.81
CA SER A 296 24.21 7.53 -0.05
C SER A 296 23.19 7.33 -1.19
N PRO A 297 23.53 6.57 -2.25
CA PRO A 297 22.49 5.99 -3.09
C PRO A 297 21.61 5.04 -2.28
N GLY A 298 20.35 4.93 -2.66
CA GLY A 298 19.40 4.01 -2.02
C GLY A 298 19.71 2.55 -2.36
N GLU A 299 19.46 1.63 -1.44
CA GLU A 299 19.64 0.20 -1.68
C GLU A 299 18.73 -0.29 -2.83
N GLU A 300 17.54 0.31 -2.98
CA GLU A 300 16.62 0.06 -4.09
C GLU A 300 17.22 0.34 -5.47
N ALA A 301 18.27 1.18 -5.51
CA ALA A 301 19.07 1.49 -6.68
C ALA A 301 20.50 0.92 -6.60
N GLY A 302 20.70 -0.12 -5.79
CA GLY A 302 21.93 -0.89 -5.66
C GLY A 302 22.96 -0.34 -4.66
N GLY A 303 22.62 0.72 -3.91
CA GLY A 303 23.40 1.21 -2.75
C GLY A 303 24.82 1.73 -3.05
N GLY A 304 25.20 1.88 -4.32
CA GLY A 304 26.53 2.31 -4.74
C GLY A 304 27.66 1.45 -4.16
N ARG A 305 28.64 2.07 -3.48
CA ARG A 305 29.69 1.36 -2.76
C ARG A 305 29.26 0.73 -1.45
N LEU A 306 28.19 1.22 -0.82
CA LEU A 306 27.62 0.61 0.39
C LEU A 306 26.90 -0.69 0.06
N GLY A 307 26.32 -0.82 -1.15
CA GLY A 307 25.56 -2.02 -1.53
C GLY A 307 24.41 -2.24 -0.55
N ALA A 308 24.25 -3.48 -0.06
CA ALA A 308 23.28 -3.85 0.97
C ALA A 308 23.43 -3.14 2.35
N ASP A 309 24.47 -2.32 2.55
CA ASP A 309 24.60 -1.46 3.75
C ASP A 309 23.93 -0.09 3.59
N ALA A 310 23.47 0.26 2.39
CA ALA A 310 22.67 1.46 2.15
C ALA A 310 21.27 1.31 2.74
N ILE A 311 20.63 2.44 3.06
CA ILE A 311 19.22 2.46 3.46
C ILE A 311 18.36 2.26 2.22
N TRP A 312 17.30 1.47 2.35
CA TRP A 312 16.25 1.34 1.36
C TRP A 312 15.21 2.45 1.57
N SER A 313 14.89 3.23 0.54
CA SER A 313 13.91 4.33 0.66
C SER A 313 12.52 3.82 1.08
N HIS A 314 11.87 4.52 2.01
CA HIS A 314 10.52 4.14 2.46
C HIS A 314 9.81 5.25 3.23
N ARG A 315 8.49 5.10 3.35
CA ARG A 315 7.64 5.76 4.35
C ARG A 315 7.33 4.81 5.50
N TRP A 316 7.48 5.27 6.75
CA TRP A 316 7.09 4.48 7.91
C TRP A 316 6.72 5.33 9.13
N ASN A 317 6.40 4.66 10.23
CA ASN A 317 6.13 5.25 11.53
C ASN A 317 7.28 5.10 12.51
N LEU A 318 7.60 6.17 13.25
CA LEU A 318 8.42 6.03 14.45
C LEU A 318 7.70 5.12 15.47
N ASP A 319 8.48 4.46 16.32
CA ASP A 319 7.92 3.55 17.33
C ASP A 319 7.12 4.33 18.38
N PHE A 320 5.92 3.84 18.69
CA PHE A 320 5.11 4.33 19.81
C PHE A 320 5.58 3.70 21.13
N ASP A 321 5.35 4.39 22.26
CA ASP A 321 5.59 3.81 23.57
C ASP A 321 4.52 2.78 23.99
N GLU A 322 4.68 2.17 25.17
CA GLU A 322 3.74 1.17 25.70
C GLU A 322 2.32 1.73 25.93
N GLN A 323 2.17 3.06 25.97
CA GLN A 323 0.89 3.76 26.11
C GLN A 323 0.31 4.21 24.76
N GLY A 324 0.98 3.89 23.65
CA GLY A 324 0.59 4.30 22.31
C GLY A 324 0.92 5.76 21.97
N GLU A 325 1.76 6.43 22.76
CA GLU A 325 2.16 7.81 22.47
C GLU A 325 3.28 7.87 21.43
N PRO A 326 3.26 8.90 20.55
CA PRO A 326 4.27 9.08 19.51
C PRO A 326 5.60 9.53 20.08
N TYR A 327 6.66 9.36 19.28
CA TYR A 327 7.98 9.86 19.64
C TYR A 327 7.95 11.38 19.78
N SER A 328 8.22 11.86 21.00
CA SER A 328 8.35 13.29 21.30
C SER A 328 9.81 13.75 21.15
N ILE A 329 10.05 14.77 20.33
CA ILE A 329 11.38 15.32 20.09
C ILE A 329 11.89 16.02 21.37
N PRO A 330 13.02 15.58 21.96
CA PRO A 330 13.56 16.19 23.17
C PRO A 330 13.87 17.69 23.00
N ASN A 331 13.65 18.47 24.06
CA ASN A 331 13.94 19.91 24.15
C ASN A 331 13.16 20.81 23.17
N THR A 332 12.08 20.31 22.57
CA THR A 332 11.13 21.13 21.80
C THR A 332 9.99 21.64 22.68
N LYS A 333 9.23 22.58 22.14
CA LYS A 333 7.92 23.01 22.66
C LYS A 333 6.94 22.94 21.49
N SER A 334 5.73 22.44 21.71
CA SER A 334 4.67 22.44 20.68
C SER A 334 3.71 23.62 20.84
N GLY A 335 3.63 24.18 22.05
CA GLY A 335 2.56 25.10 22.42
C GLY A 335 1.22 24.42 22.75
N GLN A 336 1.18 23.07 22.70
CA GLN A 336 0.06 22.24 23.10
C GLN A 336 0.34 21.53 24.43
N ASP A 337 -0.69 21.15 25.19
CA ASP A 337 -0.51 20.38 26.44
C ASP A 337 -0.19 18.88 26.19
N ARG A 338 -0.45 18.40 24.96
CA ARG A 338 -0.24 17.01 24.53
C ARG A 338 1.24 16.66 24.49
N PHE A 339 1.52 15.36 24.59
CA PHE A 339 2.87 14.79 24.47
C PHE A 339 3.92 15.43 25.41
N GLY A 340 3.46 15.86 26.60
CA GLY A 340 4.31 16.52 27.60
C GLY A 340 4.78 17.92 27.18
N GLY A 341 4.04 18.60 26.31
CA GLY A 341 4.34 19.95 25.84
C GLY A 341 5.40 20.03 24.74
N LYS A 342 5.78 18.89 24.16
CA LYS A 342 6.83 18.76 23.12
C LYS A 342 6.18 18.50 21.76
N LEU A 343 6.94 18.78 20.70
CA LEU A 343 6.58 18.32 19.37
C LEU A 343 6.76 16.82 19.27
N ALA A 344 5.81 16.15 18.64
CA ALA A 344 5.84 14.73 18.34
C ALA A 344 6.00 14.47 16.84
N VAL A 345 6.42 13.26 16.48
CA VAL A 345 6.50 12.78 15.11
C VAL A 345 5.92 11.38 15.04
N ILE A 346 5.03 11.17 14.07
CA ILE A 346 4.40 9.88 13.79
C ILE A 346 4.98 9.30 12.51
N ASP A 347 4.72 9.99 11.40
CA ASP A 347 5.07 9.58 10.06
C ASP A 347 6.44 10.17 9.69
N TYR A 348 7.25 9.40 8.96
CA TYR A 348 8.43 9.90 8.29
C TYR A 348 8.59 9.21 6.93
N THR A 349 9.26 9.89 6.02
CA THR A 349 9.80 9.29 4.81
C THR A 349 11.32 9.47 4.78
N ILE A 350 12.04 8.54 4.16
CA ILE A 350 13.50 8.59 4.03
C ILE A 350 13.91 8.23 2.60
N GLN A 351 14.76 9.06 1.99
CA GLN A 351 15.22 8.92 0.60
C GLN A 351 16.73 9.20 0.48
N PRO A 352 17.39 8.72 -0.58
CA PRO A 352 18.81 8.92 -0.80
C PRO A 352 19.15 10.33 -1.31
N GLU A 353 20.41 10.70 -1.15
CA GLU A 353 21.02 11.93 -1.67
C GLU A 353 20.88 12.06 -3.20
N ASP A 354 20.86 10.93 -3.94
CA ASP A 354 20.67 10.92 -5.39
C ASP A 354 19.21 10.65 -5.82
N GLY A 355 18.26 10.70 -4.89
CA GLY A 355 16.85 10.54 -5.17
C GLY A 355 16.33 11.64 -6.10
N ALA A 356 15.57 11.27 -7.13
CA ALA A 356 14.90 12.21 -8.03
C ALA A 356 13.48 12.53 -7.53
N ALA A 357 12.88 13.60 -8.06
CA ALA A 357 11.56 14.08 -7.63
C ALA A 357 10.44 13.01 -7.66
N GLY A 358 10.56 11.98 -8.50
CA GLY A 358 9.60 10.88 -8.56
C GLY A 358 9.53 10.03 -7.29
N VAL A 359 10.67 9.67 -6.67
CA VAL A 359 10.69 8.92 -5.40
C VAL A 359 10.13 9.77 -4.26
N PHE A 360 10.55 11.04 -4.16
CA PHE A 360 9.98 11.98 -3.18
C PHE A 360 8.47 12.17 -3.36
N SER A 361 7.98 12.20 -4.60
CA SER A 361 6.56 12.32 -4.89
C SER A 361 5.80 11.04 -4.52
N HIS A 362 6.37 9.87 -4.75
CA HIS A 362 5.76 8.58 -4.39
C HIS A 362 5.55 8.48 -2.87
N GLU A 363 6.62 8.71 -2.12
CA GLU A 363 6.61 8.61 -0.65
C GLU A 363 5.64 9.61 0.00
N PHE A 364 5.57 10.83 -0.54
CA PHE A 364 4.58 11.80 -0.08
C PHE A 364 3.15 11.44 -0.48
N GLY A 365 2.94 10.61 -1.51
CA GLY A 365 1.64 10.02 -1.83
C GLY A 365 1.10 9.21 -0.65
N HIS A 366 1.97 8.45 0.03
CA HIS A 366 1.61 7.73 1.26
C HIS A 366 1.31 8.68 2.43
N ASP A 367 2.04 9.78 2.56
CA ASP A 367 1.75 10.81 3.57
C ASP A 367 0.35 11.40 3.36
N LEU A 368 -0.11 11.52 2.11
CA LEU A 368 -1.50 11.88 1.77
C LEU A 368 -2.51 10.73 1.95
N GLY A 369 -2.05 9.51 2.21
CA GLY A 369 -2.89 8.35 2.51
C GLY A 369 -3.19 7.44 1.32
N LEU A 370 -2.43 7.55 0.23
CA LEU A 370 -2.52 6.64 -0.89
C LEU A 370 -1.82 5.30 -0.59
N PRO A 371 -2.40 4.15 -0.98
CA PRO A 371 -1.74 2.86 -0.89
C PRO A 371 -0.78 2.63 -2.06
N ASP A 372 0.10 1.66 -1.90
CA ASP A 372 0.84 1.06 -3.01
C ASP A 372 -0.08 0.31 -3.96
N GLU A 373 0.12 0.49 -5.25
CA GLU A 373 -0.63 -0.21 -6.30
C GLU A 373 0.08 -1.45 -6.79
N TYR A 374 1.38 -1.58 -6.54
CA TYR A 374 2.14 -2.72 -7.02
C TYR A 374 1.87 -4.02 -6.25
N ASP A 375 2.33 -5.16 -6.79
CA ASP A 375 2.34 -6.43 -6.06
C ASP A 375 3.32 -6.34 -4.87
N THR A 376 2.82 -5.88 -3.71
CA THR A 376 3.63 -5.55 -2.53
C THR A 376 4.41 -6.73 -1.93
N ILE A 377 4.08 -7.98 -2.30
CA ILE A 377 4.83 -9.16 -1.84
C ILE A 377 5.61 -9.84 -2.96
N TYR A 378 5.65 -9.25 -4.16
CA TYR A 378 6.38 -9.77 -5.32
C TYR A 378 5.99 -11.22 -5.63
N SER A 379 4.69 -11.52 -5.50
CA SER A 379 4.17 -12.87 -5.70
C SER A 379 4.26 -13.32 -7.16
N GLY A 380 4.20 -12.39 -8.11
CA GLY A 380 4.13 -12.66 -9.54
C GLY A 380 5.18 -11.93 -10.39
N LYS A 381 4.81 -11.54 -11.62
CA LYS A 381 5.67 -10.82 -12.58
C LYS A 381 5.38 -9.31 -12.60
N GLY A 382 4.69 -8.80 -11.58
CA GLY A 382 4.16 -7.43 -11.51
C GLY A 382 2.66 -7.38 -11.82
N GLU A 383 2.01 -6.39 -11.27
CA GLU A 383 0.60 -6.06 -11.42
C GLU A 383 0.32 -5.23 -12.69
N PRO A 384 -0.91 -5.28 -13.23
CA PRO A 384 -1.29 -4.53 -14.43
C PRO A 384 -1.59 -3.05 -14.13
N VAL A 385 -0.67 -2.36 -13.45
CA VAL A 385 -0.68 -0.89 -13.24
C VAL A 385 0.64 -0.33 -13.77
N SER A 386 1.76 -0.76 -13.18
CA SER A 386 3.10 -0.40 -13.65
C SER A 386 3.27 1.12 -13.83
N SER A 387 3.92 1.59 -14.91
CA SER A 387 4.24 3.02 -15.08
C SER A 387 3.03 3.89 -15.46
N TRP A 388 1.80 3.36 -15.41
CA TRP A 388 0.60 4.18 -15.57
C TRP A 388 0.30 5.04 -14.34
N SER A 389 0.82 4.68 -13.17
CA SER A 389 0.58 5.41 -11.93
C SER A 389 1.86 5.70 -11.17
N LEU A 390 1.90 6.86 -10.50
CA LEU A 390 2.96 7.20 -9.57
C LEU A 390 3.04 6.18 -8.41
N MET A 391 1.91 5.64 -7.95
CA MET A 391 1.86 4.70 -6.82
C MET A 391 2.22 3.24 -7.20
N SER A 392 2.77 3.07 -8.41
CA SER A 392 3.52 1.88 -8.85
C SER A 392 4.87 2.35 -9.43
N SER A 393 5.35 1.75 -10.52
CA SER A 393 6.67 2.05 -11.11
C SER A 393 6.74 3.39 -11.87
N GLY A 394 5.65 4.16 -11.91
CA GLY A 394 5.62 5.49 -12.54
C GLY A 394 6.55 6.50 -11.87
N SER A 395 6.92 6.28 -10.61
CA SER A 395 7.92 7.05 -9.86
C SER A 395 9.32 7.03 -10.47
N TRP A 396 9.64 6.04 -11.30
CA TRP A 396 10.95 5.86 -11.95
C TRP A 396 11.01 6.30 -13.41
N ALA A 397 9.92 6.85 -13.95
CA ALA A 397 9.92 7.33 -15.33
C ALA A 397 10.86 8.53 -15.53
N GLY A 398 11.37 8.69 -16.76
CA GLY A 398 12.23 9.79 -17.18
C GLY A 398 13.50 9.37 -17.90
N LYS A 399 14.02 10.29 -18.71
CA LYS A 399 15.28 10.07 -19.45
C LYS A 399 16.43 9.70 -18.52
N ILE A 400 16.42 10.36 -17.36
CA ILE A 400 17.12 9.94 -16.16
C ILE A 400 16.05 9.34 -15.24
N PRO A 401 16.21 8.11 -14.74
CA PRO A 401 15.21 7.45 -13.93
C PRO A 401 14.72 8.35 -12.77
N GLY A 402 13.39 8.45 -12.64
CA GLY A 402 12.70 9.22 -11.61
C GLY A 402 12.61 10.74 -11.79
N THR A 403 13.12 11.28 -12.90
CA THR A 403 13.09 12.74 -13.15
C THR A 403 11.85 13.23 -13.91
N GLU A 404 11.08 12.30 -14.50
CA GLU A 404 9.81 12.58 -15.19
C GLU A 404 8.73 11.62 -14.66
N PRO A 405 8.38 11.67 -13.35
CA PRO A 405 7.37 10.77 -12.80
C PRO A 405 6.04 10.91 -13.54
N THR A 406 5.37 9.79 -13.78
CA THR A 406 4.05 9.80 -14.43
C THR A 406 2.97 10.28 -13.46
N GLY A 407 1.83 10.74 -13.98
CA GLY A 407 0.73 11.17 -13.11
C GLY A 407 0.09 10.00 -12.34
N PHE A 408 -0.66 10.33 -11.29
CA PHE A 408 -1.58 9.41 -10.65
C PHE A 408 -2.63 8.91 -11.65
N ASP A 409 -3.00 7.65 -11.54
CA ASP A 409 -4.15 7.07 -12.27
C ASP A 409 -5.49 7.61 -11.72
N PRO A 410 -6.64 7.25 -12.32
CA PRO A 410 -7.92 7.81 -11.89
C PRO A 410 -8.39 7.29 -10.54
N TYR A 411 -7.97 6.11 -10.07
CA TYR A 411 -8.33 5.61 -8.74
C TYR A 411 -7.61 6.41 -7.64
N MET A 412 -6.30 6.61 -7.77
CA MET A 412 -5.52 7.43 -6.84
C MET A 412 -6.01 8.87 -6.79
N LYS A 413 -6.40 9.45 -7.93
CA LYS A 413 -7.00 10.79 -7.96
C LYS A 413 -8.40 10.84 -7.35
N GLU A 414 -9.21 9.77 -7.47
CA GLU A 414 -10.49 9.65 -6.76
C GLU A 414 -10.25 9.67 -5.25
N MET A 415 -9.30 8.89 -4.75
CA MET A 415 -8.93 8.86 -3.32
C MET A 415 -8.46 10.23 -2.82
N LEU A 416 -7.56 10.91 -3.53
CA LEU A 416 -7.10 12.25 -3.14
C LEU A 416 -8.23 13.28 -3.14
N GLN A 417 -9.12 13.23 -4.13
CA GLN A 417 -10.31 14.08 -4.20
C GLN A 417 -11.24 13.85 -3.00
N ASP A 418 -11.34 12.60 -2.56
CA ASP A 418 -12.17 12.16 -1.45
C ASP A 418 -11.59 12.53 -0.08
N PHE A 419 -10.27 12.43 0.06
CA PHE A 419 -9.56 12.72 1.31
C PHE A 419 -9.34 14.21 1.52
N HIS A 420 -9.02 14.95 0.47
CA HIS A 420 -8.53 16.33 0.59
C HIS A 420 -9.41 17.37 -0.09
N GLY A 421 -10.46 16.98 -0.82
CA GLY A 421 -11.23 17.93 -1.61
C GLY A 421 -10.40 18.55 -2.74
N GLY A 422 -10.61 19.82 -3.08
CA GLY A 422 -9.82 20.49 -4.12
C GLY A 422 -10.23 20.09 -5.55
N ASN A 423 -9.24 19.87 -6.42
CA ASN A 423 -9.41 19.70 -7.86
C ASN A 423 -8.52 18.56 -8.44
N TRP A 424 -8.42 17.44 -7.73
CA TRP A 424 -7.65 16.26 -8.16
C TRP A 424 -8.35 15.48 -9.26
N GLN A 425 -9.68 15.36 -9.20
CA GLN A 425 -10.47 14.68 -10.23
C GLN A 425 -11.91 15.20 -10.29
N THR A 426 -12.37 15.44 -11.51
CA THR A 426 -13.77 15.71 -11.82
C THR A 426 -14.21 14.85 -13.00
N GLY A 427 -15.50 14.56 -13.10
CA GLY A 427 -15.93 13.66 -14.16
C GLY A 427 -17.43 13.56 -14.33
N SER A 428 -17.84 12.45 -14.92
CA SER A 428 -19.23 11.98 -15.01
C SER A 428 -19.31 10.56 -14.45
N GLU A 429 -20.46 10.19 -13.91
CA GLU A 429 -20.75 8.83 -13.42
C GLU A 429 -21.94 8.26 -14.19
N VAL A 430 -21.86 7.00 -14.59
CA VAL A 430 -22.95 6.26 -15.24
C VAL A 430 -23.09 4.87 -14.61
N ASP A 431 -24.31 4.50 -14.25
CA ASP A 431 -24.59 3.14 -13.80
C ASP A 431 -24.75 2.23 -15.01
N VAL A 432 -24.07 1.08 -14.99
CA VAL A 432 -24.09 0.11 -16.08
C VAL A 432 -25.51 -0.38 -16.40
N LYS A 433 -26.45 -0.32 -15.45
CA LYS A 433 -27.87 -0.68 -15.67
C LYS A 433 -28.60 0.32 -16.59
N ASP A 434 -28.12 1.57 -16.63
CA ASP A 434 -28.68 2.66 -17.43
C ASP A 434 -28.02 2.75 -18.82
N VAL A 435 -26.97 1.95 -19.05
CA VAL A 435 -26.33 1.82 -20.36
C VAL A 435 -27.18 0.93 -21.26
N THR A 436 -27.51 1.42 -22.44
CA THR A 436 -28.33 0.71 -23.44
C THR A 436 -27.57 0.59 -24.77
N SER A 437 -28.22 0.07 -25.81
CA SER A 437 -27.68 0.05 -27.17
C SER A 437 -27.59 1.43 -27.82
N VAL A 438 -28.22 2.46 -27.22
CA VAL A 438 -28.07 3.85 -27.65
C VAL A 438 -26.76 4.40 -27.05
N PRO A 439 -25.77 4.78 -27.88
CA PRO A 439 -24.48 5.24 -27.36
C PRO A 439 -24.59 6.55 -26.58
N GLN A 440 -24.02 6.56 -25.38
CA GLN A 440 -23.80 7.77 -24.59
C GLN A 440 -22.41 8.32 -24.91
N GLU A 441 -22.31 9.61 -25.24
CA GLU A 441 -21.04 10.23 -25.61
C GLU A 441 -20.43 11.02 -24.44
N PHE A 442 -19.14 10.83 -24.22
CA PHE A 442 -18.37 11.59 -23.24
C PHE A 442 -17.11 12.18 -23.88
N LEU A 443 -16.77 13.39 -23.44
CA LEU A 443 -15.49 14.02 -23.76
C LEU A 443 -14.56 13.88 -22.56
N LEU A 444 -13.31 13.48 -22.82
CA LEU A 444 -12.25 13.37 -21.82
C LEU A 444 -11.16 14.39 -22.17
N ASP A 445 -10.65 15.08 -21.16
CA ASP A 445 -9.39 15.80 -21.24
C ASP A 445 -8.25 14.86 -20.81
N GLU A 446 -7.02 15.14 -21.25
CA GLU A 446 -5.84 14.42 -20.76
C GLU A 446 -5.66 14.57 -19.24
N ALA A 447 -5.18 13.52 -18.58
CA ALA A 447 -5.10 13.44 -17.13
C ALA A 447 -4.23 14.53 -16.45
N THR A 448 -3.35 15.20 -17.21
CA THR A 448 -2.39 16.22 -16.73
C THR A 448 -2.84 17.66 -16.97
N THR A 449 -4.04 17.85 -17.53
CA THR A 449 -4.64 19.17 -17.73
C THR A 449 -6.05 19.20 -17.18
N LYS A 450 -6.28 20.00 -16.14
CA LYS A 450 -7.64 20.29 -15.66
C LYS A 450 -8.33 21.22 -16.63
N GLY A 451 -9.24 20.66 -17.43
CA GLY A 451 -9.95 21.36 -18.48
C GLY A 451 -11.46 21.37 -18.29
N THR A 452 -12.16 21.78 -19.34
CA THR A 452 -13.63 21.91 -19.34
C THR A 452 -14.38 20.57 -19.44
N ASN A 453 -13.72 19.49 -19.87
CA ASN A 453 -14.36 18.17 -20.06
C ASN A 453 -14.18 17.29 -18.82
N ASN A 454 -14.36 15.97 -18.94
CA ASN A 454 -14.18 15.05 -17.82
C ASN A 454 -12.69 14.71 -17.66
N ASP A 455 -12.18 14.69 -16.42
CA ASP A 455 -10.87 14.07 -16.13
C ASP A 455 -11.00 12.54 -16.17
N ALA A 456 -12.14 12.02 -15.68
CA ALA A 456 -12.48 10.60 -15.74
C ALA A 456 -13.99 10.38 -15.92
N VAL A 457 -14.38 9.21 -16.44
CA VAL A 457 -15.77 8.73 -16.40
C VAL A 457 -15.82 7.46 -15.56
N LYS A 458 -16.65 7.44 -14.51
CA LYS A 458 -16.88 6.28 -13.66
C LYS A 458 -18.08 5.48 -14.16
N VAL A 459 -17.90 4.19 -14.40
CA VAL A 459 -18.98 3.26 -14.75
C VAL A 459 -19.23 2.33 -13.57
N THR A 460 -20.28 2.59 -12.80
CA THR A 460 -20.62 1.76 -11.62
C THR A 460 -21.29 0.46 -12.03
N LEU A 461 -20.94 -0.62 -11.34
CA LEU A 461 -21.46 -1.97 -11.58
C LEU A 461 -22.29 -2.41 -10.36
N PRO A 462 -23.19 -3.40 -10.52
CA PRO A 462 -23.77 -4.10 -9.38
C PRO A 462 -22.67 -4.68 -8.50
N ASP A 463 -22.83 -4.57 -7.18
CA ASP A 463 -21.89 -5.11 -6.19
C ASP A 463 -21.49 -6.55 -6.55
N LYS A 464 -20.18 -6.79 -6.51
CA LYS A 464 -19.61 -8.13 -6.62
C LYS A 464 -20.01 -8.94 -5.41
N VAL A 465 -20.59 -10.10 -5.66
CA VAL A 465 -21.12 -11.00 -4.62
C VAL A 465 -20.13 -12.13 -4.39
N THR A 466 -19.59 -12.22 -3.16
CA THR A 466 -18.77 -13.34 -2.71
C THR A 466 -19.56 -14.16 -1.70
N ASN A 467 -19.77 -15.44 -1.99
CA ASN A 467 -20.40 -16.36 -1.04
C ASN A 467 -19.35 -16.75 0.01
N ILE A 468 -19.56 -16.35 1.26
CA ILE A 468 -18.65 -16.67 2.37
C ILE A 468 -19.10 -17.98 3.02
N VAL A 469 -20.37 -18.03 3.42
CA VAL A 469 -20.99 -19.18 4.07
C VAL A 469 -22.40 -19.37 3.55
N THR A 470 -22.88 -20.61 3.47
CA THR A 470 -24.30 -20.89 3.19
C THR A 470 -25.01 -21.11 4.52
N PRO A 471 -26.10 -20.38 4.83
CA PRO A 471 -26.88 -20.61 6.06
C PRO A 471 -27.13 -22.11 6.31
N LYS A 472 -26.96 -22.56 7.56
CA LYS A 472 -27.12 -23.97 7.93
C LYS A 472 -28.59 -24.37 7.83
N SER A 473 -29.45 -23.46 8.26
CA SER A 473 -30.90 -23.52 8.14
C SER A 473 -31.42 -22.26 7.43
N GLY A 474 -32.56 -22.39 6.75
CA GLY A 474 -33.22 -21.23 6.15
C GLY A 474 -32.38 -20.49 5.09
N SER A 475 -32.36 -19.16 5.19
CA SER A 475 -31.74 -18.23 4.23
C SER A 475 -30.95 -17.10 4.89
N LYS A 476 -30.99 -16.99 6.22
CA LYS A 476 -30.36 -15.93 7.01
C LYS A 476 -29.59 -16.52 8.18
N LEU A 477 -28.65 -15.74 8.69
CA LEU A 477 -27.91 -16.03 9.91
C LEU A 477 -27.37 -14.73 10.52
N TYR A 478 -26.86 -14.77 11.75
CA TYR A 478 -26.21 -13.62 12.36
C TYR A 478 -24.73 -13.55 11.98
N HIS A 479 -24.23 -12.36 11.65
CA HIS A 479 -22.82 -12.10 11.36
C HIS A 479 -22.28 -11.04 12.31
N SER A 480 -21.09 -11.28 12.85
CA SER A 480 -20.43 -10.41 13.83
C SER A 480 -19.90 -9.09 13.28
N GLY A 481 -19.82 -8.96 11.95
CA GLY A 481 -18.92 -8.00 11.31
C GLY A 481 -17.53 -8.59 11.08
N SER A 482 -16.74 -7.90 10.26
CA SER A 482 -15.43 -8.34 9.78
C SER A 482 -14.60 -7.10 9.47
N ASP A 483 -14.22 -6.35 10.48
CA ASP A 483 -13.43 -5.13 10.38
C ASP A 483 -12.45 -5.10 11.56
N ASN A 484 -11.50 -4.18 11.50
CA ASN A 484 -10.55 -3.97 12.58
C ASN A 484 -11.19 -3.16 13.72
N ASP A 485 -10.66 -3.32 14.93
CA ASP A 485 -11.08 -2.61 16.14
C ASP A 485 -12.59 -2.71 16.44
N LEU A 486 -13.18 -3.87 16.12
CA LEU A 486 -14.58 -4.16 16.41
C LEU A 486 -14.77 -4.59 17.86
N GLU A 487 -15.87 -4.13 18.45
CA GLU A 487 -16.47 -4.73 19.63
C GLU A 487 -17.97 -4.83 19.40
N THR A 488 -18.44 -6.00 18.97
CA THR A 488 -19.83 -6.23 18.59
C THR A 488 -20.48 -7.27 19.49
N THR A 489 -21.76 -7.08 19.78
CA THR A 489 -22.52 -7.97 20.65
C THR A 489 -23.86 -8.37 20.05
N LEU A 490 -24.25 -9.61 20.35
CA LEU A 490 -25.55 -10.21 20.10
C LEU A 490 -26.11 -10.66 21.45
N SER A 491 -27.13 -9.99 22.00
CA SER A 491 -27.54 -10.20 23.39
C SER A 491 -29.04 -10.47 23.57
N THR A 492 -29.42 -11.13 24.65
CA THR A 492 -30.82 -11.37 25.02
C THR A 492 -30.96 -11.61 26.52
N THR A 493 -32.20 -11.62 27.03
CA THR A 493 -32.50 -12.01 28.41
C THR A 493 -33.30 -13.31 28.41
N VAL A 494 -32.86 -14.27 29.21
CA VAL A 494 -33.53 -15.57 29.39
C VAL A 494 -33.98 -15.73 30.83
N ASP A 495 -35.23 -16.11 31.02
CA ASP A 495 -35.79 -16.43 32.35
C ASP A 495 -35.57 -17.91 32.65
N LEU A 496 -34.63 -18.21 33.54
CA LEU A 496 -34.33 -19.56 34.04
C LEU A 496 -34.92 -19.79 35.44
N THR A 497 -35.85 -18.95 35.89
CA THR A 497 -36.47 -19.13 37.21
C THR A 497 -37.19 -20.48 37.30
N GLY A 498 -36.90 -21.22 38.36
CA GLY A 498 -37.47 -22.55 38.61
C GLY A 498 -36.91 -23.70 37.76
N THR A 499 -35.89 -23.47 36.94
CA THR A 499 -35.19 -24.53 36.19
C THR A 499 -34.03 -25.11 37.01
N LYS A 500 -33.55 -26.31 36.65
CA LYS A 500 -32.41 -26.97 37.33
C LYS A 500 -31.18 -27.11 36.44
N SER A 501 -31.40 -27.13 35.14
CA SER A 501 -30.36 -27.22 34.13
C SER A 501 -30.70 -26.36 32.93
N ALA A 502 -29.69 -25.78 32.30
CA ALA A 502 -29.85 -25.01 31.08
C ALA A 502 -28.59 -25.08 30.20
N GLU A 503 -28.78 -25.05 28.89
CA GLU A 503 -27.72 -25.06 27.89
C GLU A 503 -28.03 -24.04 26.79
N PHE A 504 -27.02 -23.32 26.33
CA PHE A 504 -27.07 -22.51 25.12
C PHE A 504 -26.30 -23.19 24.01
N THR A 505 -26.94 -23.37 22.86
CA THR A 505 -26.37 -24.03 21.68
C THR A 505 -26.62 -23.20 20.43
N PHE A 506 -25.71 -23.30 19.46
CA PHE A 506 -25.88 -22.71 18.14
C PHE A 506 -24.96 -23.41 17.13
N ASP A 507 -25.25 -23.26 15.85
CA ASP A 507 -24.35 -23.61 14.76
C ASP A 507 -23.41 -22.42 14.50
N ALA A 508 -22.10 -22.67 14.56
CA ALA A 508 -21.08 -21.63 14.36
C ALA A 508 -20.22 -21.94 13.12
N TRP A 509 -20.10 -20.97 12.23
CA TRP A 509 -19.02 -20.92 11.23
C TRP A 509 -18.17 -19.70 11.54
N TYR A 510 -16.86 -19.86 11.58
CA TYR A 510 -15.96 -18.75 11.84
C TYR A 510 -14.61 -18.91 11.15
N ASP A 511 -14.07 -17.75 10.78
CA ASP A 511 -12.68 -17.53 10.36
C ASP A 511 -12.23 -16.20 10.98
N ILE A 512 -11.43 -16.31 12.04
CA ILE A 512 -11.09 -15.26 12.99
C ILE A 512 -9.56 -15.27 13.17
N GLU A 513 -8.91 -14.11 13.25
CA GLU A 513 -7.45 -14.04 13.41
C GLU A 513 -6.99 -14.80 14.66
N LYS A 514 -6.27 -15.90 14.45
CA LYS A 514 -5.85 -16.78 15.54
C LYS A 514 -4.86 -16.08 16.46
N GLY A 515 -5.18 -16.02 17.75
CA GLY A 515 -4.32 -15.44 18.76
C GLY A 515 -4.54 -13.94 19.02
N TYR A 516 -5.33 -13.26 18.20
CA TYR A 516 -5.48 -11.79 18.24
C TYR A 516 -6.95 -11.39 18.37
N ASP A 517 -7.80 -11.95 17.51
CA ASP A 517 -9.24 -11.75 17.53
C ASP A 517 -9.95 -12.88 18.27
N TYR A 518 -11.03 -12.54 18.98
CA TYR A 518 -11.77 -13.53 19.77
C TYR A 518 -13.27 -13.25 19.79
N ALA A 519 -14.05 -14.33 19.72
CA ALA A 519 -15.43 -14.33 20.16
C ALA A 519 -15.62 -15.00 21.52
N TYR A 520 -16.65 -14.62 22.25
CA TYR A 520 -16.96 -15.12 23.59
C TYR A 520 -18.46 -15.32 23.74
N VAL A 521 -18.86 -16.37 24.46
CA VAL A 521 -20.21 -16.47 25.02
C VAL A 521 -20.14 -16.04 26.47
N GLN A 522 -20.96 -15.06 26.85
CA GLN A 522 -20.96 -14.47 28.18
C GLN A 522 -22.35 -14.45 28.79
N ALA A 523 -22.41 -14.64 30.11
CA ALA A 523 -23.64 -14.55 30.88
C ALA A 523 -23.48 -13.64 32.11
N SER A 524 -24.57 -12.98 32.50
CA SER A 524 -24.61 -12.05 33.63
C SER A 524 -25.99 -12.04 34.29
N THR A 525 -26.05 -11.86 35.62
CA THR A 525 -27.30 -11.69 36.38
C THR A 525 -27.62 -10.23 36.69
N ASP A 526 -26.64 -9.32 36.55
CA ASP A 526 -26.77 -7.88 36.85
C ASP A 526 -26.56 -6.98 35.62
N GLY A 527 -25.98 -7.51 34.54
CA GLY A 527 -25.61 -6.77 33.32
C GLY A 527 -24.28 -6.02 33.42
N GLU A 528 -23.64 -6.04 34.59
CA GLU A 528 -22.40 -5.33 34.88
C GLU A 528 -21.23 -6.32 34.91
N GLN A 529 -21.38 -7.43 35.63
CA GLN A 529 -20.36 -8.47 35.76
C GLN A 529 -20.68 -9.61 34.78
N TRP A 530 -19.79 -9.82 33.82
CA TRP A 530 -19.96 -10.84 32.77
C TRP A 530 -18.99 -11.99 32.98
N THR A 531 -19.49 -13.22 32.90
CA THR A 531 -18.68 -14.45 32.97
C THR A 531 -18.48 -15.04 31.59
N ASN A 532 -17.24 -15.26 31.16
CA ASN A 532 -16.92 -15.97 29.92
C ASN A 532 -17.15 -17.47 30.13
N LEU A 533 -18.07 -18.05 29.37
CA LEU A 533 -18.47 -19.45 29.51
C LEU A 533 -17.52 -20.37 28.76
N GLU A 534 -17.08 -21.43 29.42
CA GLU A 534 -16.38 -22.52 28.76
C GLU A 534 -17.37 -23.28 27.86
N GLY A 535 -16.94 -23.55 26.62
CA GLY A 535 -17.69 -24.32 25.64
C GLY A 535 -16.79 -25.26 24.87
N ASN A 536 -17.39 -26.16 24.08
CA ASN A 536 -16.67 -27.17 23.31
C ASN A 536 -15.80 -26.60 22.16
N ILE A 537 -15.95 -25.32 21.83
CA ILE A 537 -15.18 -24.62 20.79
C ILE A 537 -14.27 -23.52 21.37
N THR A 538 -14.20 -23.39 22.70
CA THR A 538 -13.41 -22.35 23.36
C THR A 538 -12.01 -22.81 23.72
N ASN A 539 -11.08 -21.87 23.86
CA ASN A 539 -9.73 -22.11 24.36
C ASN A 539 -9.19 -20.91 25.16
N ASN A 540 -8.07 -21.14 25.84
CA ASN A 540 -7.35 -20.12 26.62
C ASN A 540 -5.99 -19.79 25.98
N ASN A 541 -5.83 -19.97 24.68
CA ASN A 541 -4.60 -19.60 23.99
C ASN A 541 -4.50 -18.08 23.98
N ASP A 542 -3.38 -17.56 24.45
CA ASP A 542 -3.02 -16.15 24.41
C ASP A 542 -1.53 -16.07 24.07
N PRO A 543 -1.18 -16.06 22.78
CA PRO A 543 0.21 -15.98 22.36
C PRO A 543 0.91 -14.80 23.03
N GLU A 544 2.14 -15.06 23.51
CA GLU A 544 2.97 -14.05 24.18
C GLU A 544 2.39 -13.50 25.50
N ASN A 545 1.29 -14.06 26.02
CA ASN A 545 0.49 -13.51 27.12
C ASN A 545 0.10 -12.04 26.87
N SER A 546 -0.37 -11.77 25.65
CA SER A 546 -0.72 -10.43 25.18
C SER A 546 -1.88 -9.80 25.97
N GLY A 547 -2.70 -10.61 26.64
CA GLY A 547 -3.94 -10.19 27.28
C GLY A 547 -5.11 -10.06 26.31
N ALA A 548 -4.96 -10.48 25.05
CA ALA A 548 -6.02 -10.41 24.04
C ALA A 548 -7.15 -11.42 24.33
N ASN A 549 -6.81 -12.61 24.83
CA ASN A 549 -7.80 -13.59 25.26
C ASN A 549 -8.26 -13.31 26.70
N MET A 550 -9.54 -12.97 26.87
CA MET A 550 -10.16 -12.72 28.18
C MET A 550 -10.54 -14.03 28.93
N GLY A 551 -10.13 -15.18 28.41
CA GLY A 551 -10.46 -16.51 28.89
C GLY A 551 -11.68 -17.09 28.18
N ASN A 552 -11.62 -18.39 27.85
CA ASN A 552 -12.65 -19.13 27.10
C ASN A 552 -13.03 -18.49 25.75
N GLY A 553 -12.04 -17.95 25.02
CA GLY A 553 -12.24 -17.34 23.71
C GLY A 553 -12.39 -18.36 22.57
N ILE A 554 -12.99 -17.91 21.46
CA ILE A 554 -13.10 -18.63 20.18
C ILE A 554 -12.26 -17.87 19.15
N ASP A 555 -11.29 -18.54 18.54
CA ASP A 555 -10.39 -17.97 17.53
C ASP A 555 -10.05 -19.00 16.42
N GLY A 556 -9.38 -18.54 15.36
CA GLY A 556 -8.96 -19.38 14.24
C GLY A 556 -10.09 -19.70 13.27
N THR A 557 -9.99 -20.83 12.58
CA THR A 557 -10.92 -21.25 11.52
C THR A 557 -11.64 -22.54 11.92
N SER A 558 -12.95 -22.58 11.66
CA SER A 558 -13.85 -23.71 11.99
C SER A 558 -13.91 -24.83 10.94
N ASP A 559 -13.44 -24.56 9.72
CA ASP A 559 -13.54 -25.46 8.55
C ASP A 559 -14.96 -25.96 8.22
N GLY A 560 -15.98 -25.16 8.56
CA GLY A 560 -17.39 -25.51 8.37
C GLY A 560 -18.25 -25.18 9.59
N PHE A 561 -19.56 -25.43 9.52
CA PHE A 561 -20.41 -25.26 10.69
C PHE A 561 -20.08 -26.32 11.75
N VAL A 562 -19.86 -25.86 12.98
CA VAL A 562 -19.68 -26.69 14.17
C VAL A 562 -20.78 -26.43 15.18
N ASP A 563 -21.25 -27.49 15.83
CA ASP A 563 -22.25 -27.38 16.90
C ASP A 563 -21.57 -26.83 18.16
N ALA A 564 -21.89 -25.60 18.54
CA ALA A 564 -21.39 -24.95 19.74
C ALA A 564 -22.32 -25.20 20.94
N LYS A 565 -21.74 -25.47 22.12
CA LYS A 565 -22.48 -25.84 23.33
C LYS A 565 -21.86 -25.20 24.57
N PHE A 566 -22.69 -24.51 25.34
CA PHE A 566 -22.30 -23.77 26.54
C PHE A 566 -23.26 -24.07 27.69
N ASN A 567 -22.71 -24.49 28.83
CA ASN A 567 -23.48 -24.81 30.01
C ASN A 567 -23.93 -23.53 30.74
N LEU A 568 -25.21 -23.45 31.12
CA LEU A 568 -25.81 -22.35 31.87
C LEU A 568 -26.32 -22.77 33.26
N ASP A 569 -26.03 -23.99 33.72
CA ASP A 569 -26.51 -24.56 34.99
C ASP A 569 -26.13 -23.69 36.20
N GLN A 570 -24.98 -23.00 36.14
CA GLN A 570 -24.56 -22.08 37.20
C GLN A 570 -25.51 -20.86 37.38
N PHE A 571 -26.37 -20.59 36.40
CA PHE A 571 -27.38 -19.53 36.43
C PHE A 571 -28.81 -20.09 36.57
N ALA A 572 -28.97 -21.41 36.79
CA ALA A 572 -30.28 -22.02 36.96
C ALA A 572 -31.01 -21.40 38.16
N GLY A 573 -32.30 -21.07 37.98
CA GLY A 573 -33.11 -20.41 39.00
C GLY A 573 -33.13 -18.88 38.92
N GLU A 574 -32.30 -18.26 38.08
CA GLU A 574 -32.19 -16.79 37.95
C GLU A 574 -32.72 -16.28 36.59
N LYS A 575 -32.85 -14.95 36.45
CA LYS A 575 -32.94 -14.31 35.13
C LYS A 575 -31.53 -13.95 34.68
N VAL A 576 -31.16 -14.37 33.47
CA VAL A 576 -29.80 -14.22 32.95
C VAL A 576 -29.80 -13.39 31.67
N GLN A 577 -28.91 -12.41 31.60
CA GLN A 577 -28.52 -11.77 30.35
C GLN A 577 -27.44 -12.62 29.69
N LEU A 578 -27.68 -13.00 28.44
CA LEU A 578 -26.78 -13.84 27.65
C LEU A 578 -26.33 -13.02 26.44
N ARG A 579 -25.03 -13.05 26.11
CA ARG A 579 -24.51 -12.43 24.88
C ARG A 579 -23.42 -13.25 24.22
N VAL A 580 -23.32 -13.09 22.91
CA VAL A 580 -22.09 -13.36 22.16
C VAL A 580 -21.38 -12.03 21.94
N LEU A 581 -20.09 -11.96 22.28
CA LEU A 581 -19.22 -10.82 22.07
C LEU A 581 -18.18 -11.20 21.02
N TYR A 582 -17.98 -10.38 19.99
CA TYR A 582 -16.86 -10.50 19.06
C TYR A 582 -15.97 -9.26 19.17
N LYS A 583 -14.67 -9.49 19.29
CA LYS A 583 -13.68 -8.43 19.48
C LYS A 583 -12.48 -8.67 18.57
N THR A 584 -12.12 -7.65 17.80
CA THR A 584 -10.96 -7.68 16.90
C THR A 584 -9.88 -6.69 17.30
N ASP A 585 -8.65 -6.98 16.88
CA ASP A 585 -7.53 -6.06 16.99
C ASP A 585 -7.49 -5.09 15.79
N SER A 586 -6.44 -4.27 15.69
CA SER A 586 -6.31 -3.24 14.66
C SER A 586 -5.73 -3.76 13.33
N GLY A 587 -5.30 -5.02 13.30
CA GLY A 587 -4.64 -5.68 12.18
C GLY A 587 -5.55 -6.71 11.53
N PHE A 588 -5.13 -7.17 10.35
CA PHE A 588 -5.68 -8.33 9.62
C PHE A 588 -7.18 -8.64 9.80
N THR A 589 -7.97 -8.34 8.78
CA THR A 589 -9.40 -8.65 8.80
C THR A 589 -9.71 -10.02 8.19
N ALA A 590 -10.27 -10.93 8.99
CA ALA A 590 -10.87 -12.19 8.52
C ALA A 590 -12.40 -12.07 8.36
N PRO A 591 -13.09 -13.02 7.70
CA PRO A 591 -14.55 -12.99 7.51
C PRO A 591 -15.39 -12.91 8.80
N GLY A 592 -14.83 -13.25 9.97
CA GLY A 592 -15.47 -13.11 11.27
C GLY A 592 -16.30 -14.33 11.68
N LEU A 593 -17.30 -14.10 12.54
CA LEU A 593 -18.16 -15.11 13.13
C LEU A 593 -19.58 -15.07 12.55
N TYR A 594 -20.08 -16.24 12.20
CA TYR A 594 -21.39 -16.49 11.64
C TYR A 594 -22.15 -17.50 12.52
N LEU A 595 -23.34 -17.13 12.98
CA LEU A 595 -24.13 -17.88 13.96
C LEU A 595 -25.52 -18.19 13.41
N ASP A 596 -25.92 -19.46 13.50
CA ASP A 596 -27.22 -19.93 13.05
C ASP A 596 -27.87 -20.84 14.13
N ASP A 597 -29.18 -21.03 14.04
CA ASP A 597 -29.97 -21.92 14.91
C ASP A 597 -29.72 -21.75 16.43
N LEU A 598 -29.63 -20.49 16.90
CA LEU A 598 -29.38 -20.16 18.30
C LEU A 598 -30.51 -20.67 19.19
N LYS A 599 -30.18 -21.39 20.25
CA LYS A 599 -31.16 -22.11 21.08
C LYS A 599 -30.76 -22.16 22.54
N VAL A 600 -31.69 -21.84 23.43
CA VAL A 600 -31.55 -22.12 24.87
C VAL A 600 -32.54 -23.20 25.26
N THR A 601 -32.03 -24.27 25.86
CA THR A 601 -32.82 -25.39 26.38
C THR A 601 -32.69 -25.42 27.90
N ALA A 602 -33.81 -25.38 28.63
CA ALA A 602 -33.85 -25.50 30.07
C ALA A 602 -34.71 -26.69 30.51
N ASP A 603 -34.18 -27.56 31.37
CA ASP A 603 -34.81 -28.82 31.80
C ASP A 603 -35.38 -29.65 30.62
N GLY A 604 -34.64 -29.68 29.51
CA GLY A 604 -35.00 -30.40 28.29
C GLY A 604 -36.05 -29.72 27.40
N LYS A 605 -36.45 -28.48 27.70
CA LYS A 605 -37.40 -27.69 26.91
C LYS A 605 -36.74 -26.48 26.28
N VAL A 606 -37.03 -26.23 25.01
CA VAL A 606 -36.58 -25.01 24.32
C VAL A 606 -37.33 -23.80 24.91
N VAL A 607 -36.57 -22.85 25.45
CA VAL A 607 -37.09 -21.58 26.00
C VAL A 607 -36.78 -20.39 25.11
N LEU A 608 -35.77 -20.50 24.25
CA LEU A 608 -35.42 -19.54 23.22
C LEU A 608 -34.92 -20.30 21.98
N GLU A 609 -35.33 -19.85 20.80
CA GLU A 609 -34.83 -20.35 19.51
C GLU A 609 -34.90 -19.23 18.47
N ASP A 610 -33.83 -19.01 17.71
CA ASP A 610 -33.75 -17.99 16.66
C ASP A 610 -32.72 -18.35 15.59
N GLY A 611 -33.17 -18.43 14.33
CA GLY A 611 -32.34 -18.63 13.14
C GLY A 611 -32.26 -17.38 12.25
N ALA A 612 -32.53 -16.17 12.78
CA ALA A 612 -32.43 -14.89 12.05
C ALA A 612 -33.40 -14.70 10.85
N GLU A 613 -34.39 -15.59 10.66
CA GLU A 613 -35.33 -15.55 9.53
C GLU A 613 -36.44 -14.48 9.67
N ILE A 614 -36.67 -14.00 10.89
CA ILE A 614 -37.70 -13.01 11.22
C ILE A 614 -37.09 -11.88 12.05
N THR A 615 -37.91 -11.05 12.69
CA THR A 615 -37.42 -10.07 13.66
C THR A 615 -36.52 -10.75 14.70
N PRO A 616 -35.26 -10.31 14.83
CA PRO A 616 -34.31 -10.88 15.79
C PRO A 616 -34.88 -10.92 17.22
N LYS A 617 -34.73 -12.05 17.90
CA LYS A 617 -34.98 -12.21 19.34
C LYS A 617 -33.78 -11.84 20.20
N PHE A 618 -32.68 -11.49 19.55
CA PHE A 618 -31.48 -10.92 20.13
C PHE A 618 -31.38 -9.44 19.75
N GLU A 619 -30.90 -8.62 20.68
CA GLU A 619 -30.47 -7.26 20.40
C GLU A 619 -29.13 -7.29 19.65
N LEU A 620 -29.07 -6.51 18.57
CA LEU A 620 -27.90 -6.44 17.69
C LEU A 620 -27.15 -5.14 17.96
N ASN A 621 -25.93 -5.23 18.44
CA ASN A 621 -25.03 -4.08 18.55
C ASN A 621 -23.75 -4.38 17.76
N GLY A 622 -23.71 -3.95 16.50
CA GLY A 622 -22.65 -4.27 15.54
C GLY A 622 -22.84 -5.60 14.80
N PHE A 623 -23.45 -6.60 15.44
CA PHE A 623 -23.95 -7.79 14.72
C PHE A 623 -25.03 -7.40 13.69
N SER A 624 -25.16 -8.20 12.63
CA SER A 624 -26.16 -7.99 11.59
C SER A 624 -26.79 -9.31 11.13
N VAL A 625 -27.96 -9.22 10.51
CA VAL A 625 -28.57 -10.37 9.81
C VAL A 625 -27.97 -10.43 8.40
N SER A 626 -27.33 -11.56 8.07
CA SER A 626 -26.64 -11.81 6.81
C SER A 626 -27.31 -12.94 6.03
N ASP A 627 -27.17 -12.94 4.70
CA ASP A 627 -27.48 -14.10 3.84
C ASP A 627 -26.24 -14.98 3.56
N GLY A 628 -25.16 -14.75 4.31
CA GLY A 628 -23.88 -15.46 4.17
C GLY A 628 -23.02 -14.96 3.01
N LYS A 629 -23.36 -13.79 2.43
CA LYS A 629 -22.64 -13.19 1.30
C LYS A 629 -22.01 -11.86 1.68
N LYS A 630 -20.84 -11.59 1.11
CA LYS A 630 -20.20 -10.28 1.10
C LYS A 630 -20.52 -9.58 -0.22
N TYR A 631 -20.96 -8.33 -0.12
CA TYR A 631 -21.24 -7.46 -1.26
C TYR A 631 -20.17 -6.38 -1.29
N SER A 632 -19.35 -6.37 -2.33
CA SER A 632 -18.24 -5.42 -2.51
C SER A 632 -18.47 -4.58 -3.75
N LYS A 633 -18.16 -3.29 -3.69
CA LYS A 633 -18.29 -2.43 -4.87
C LYS A 633 -17.21 -2.78 -5.89
N ASN A 634 -17.58 -2.63 -7.15
CA ASN A 634 -16.65 -2.67 -8.26
C ASN A 634 -17.13 -1.72 -9.36
N TYR A 635 -16.19 -1.20 -10.15
CA TYR A 635 -16.49 -0.22 -11.18
C TYR A 635 -15.33 -0.07 -12.17
N TYR A 636 -15.60 0.56 -13.30
CA TYR A 636 -14.55 1.00 -14.22
C TYR A 636 -14.30 2.50 -14.08
N LEU A 637 -13.04 2.91 -14.19
CA LEU A 637 -12.63 4.28 -14.38
C LEU A 637 -12.02 4.44 -15.78
N LEU A 638 -12.50 5.45 -16.51
CA LEU A 638 -12.13 5.73 -17.89
C LEU A 638 -11.37 7.06 -17.93
N GLN A 639 -10.07 7.04 -18.21
CA GLN A 639 -9.22 8.24 -18.22
C GLN A 639 -8.38 8.31 -19.50
N TRP A 640 -8.18 9.52 -20.02
CA TRP A 640 -7.36 9.74 -21.20
C TRP A 640 -5.93 10.13 -20.82
N ARG A 641 -4.94 9.39 -21.33
CA ARG A 641 -3.51 9.60 -21.09
C ARG A 641 -2.80 10.05 -22.36
N SER A 642 -1.84 10.95 -22.22
CA SER A 642 -1.06 11.52 -23.33
C SER A 642 0.43 11.48 -23.00
N HIS A 643 1.28 12.05 -23.85
CA HIS A 643 2.71 12.28 -23.56
C HIS A 643 2.99 13.74 -23.21
N ASN A 644 1.98 14.48 -22.76
CA ASN A 644 2.11 15.89 -22.44
C ASN A 644 2.34 16.12 -20.94
N LYS A 645 3.12 17.17 -20.62
CA LYS A 645 3.41 17.60 -19.25
C LYS A 645 3.96 16.46 -18.39
N ILE A 646 3.39 16.20 -17.23
CA ILE A 646 3.84 15.16 -16.28
C ILE A 646 3.85 13.77 -16.92
N ASP A 647 2.83 13.44 -17.71
CA ASP A 647 2.74 12.16 -18.41
C ASP A 647 3.71 12.04 -19.61
N GLY A 648 4.55 13.06 -19.86
CA GLY A 648 5.70 12.93 -20.75
C GLY A 648 6.63 11.78 -20.35
N GLY A 649 6.69 11.45 -19.05
CA GLY A 649 7.42 10.31 -18.52
C GLY A 649 7.03 8.96 -19.15
N LEU A 650 5.77 8.79 -19.56
CA LEU A 650 5.29 7.57 -20.23
C LEU A 650 6.04 7.29 -21.55
N ALA A 651 6.61 8.32 -22.19
CA ALA A 651 7.42 8.16 -23.39
C ALA A 651 8.89 7.82 -23.09
N HIS A 652 9.35 8.03 -21.84
CA HIS A 652 10.76 8.06 -21.48
C HIS A 652 11.09 7.13 -20.32
N ILE A 653 10.67 5.86 -20.35
CA ILE A 653 11.08 4.91 -19.30
C ILE A 653 12.42 4.28 -19.71
N LYS A 654 13.52 4.73 -19.12
CA LYS A 654 14.87 4.29 -19.51
C LYS A 654 15.04 2.77 -19.30
N ARG A 655 15.38 2.05 -20.37
CA ARG A 655 15.66 0.60 -20.34
C ARG A 655 16.73 0.23 -21.37
N GLY A 656 17.80 -0.43 -20.93
CA GLY A 656 18.91 -0.81 -21.81
C GLY A 656 19.42 0.34 -22.68
N ASP A 657 19.55 0.10 -23.98
CA ASP A 657 19.99 1.10 -24.96
C ASP A 657 18.91 2.12 -25.36
N GLY A 658 17.65 1.91 -25.00
CA GLY A 658 16.50 2.69 -25.46
C GLY A 658 15.60 3.22 -24.34
N PHE A 659 14.34 3.46 -24.72
CA PHE A 659 13.23 3.82 -23.85
C PHE A 659 12.06 2.87 -24.09
N LEU A 660 11.47 2.38 -23.01
CA LEU A 660 10.16 1.78 -23.04
C LEU A 660 9.12 2.91 -23.10
N THR A 661 8.26 2.88 -24.10
CA THR A 661 7.21 3.88 -24.32
C THR A 661 5.84 3.25 -24.12
N TYR A 662 5.07 3.83 -23.21
CA TYR A 662 3.68 3.52 -22.95
C TYR A 662 2.79 4.33 -23.90
N ASN A 663 1.91 3.69 -24.66
CA ASN A 663 1.17 4.30 -25.75
C ASN A 663 0.03 5.20 -25.24
N PRO A 664 -0.14 6.43 -25.77
CA PRO A 664 -1.18 7.33 -25.29
C PRO A 664 -2.57 6.86 -25.76
N GLY A 665 -3.58 7.08 -24.93
CA GLY A 665 -4.95 6.68 -25.25
C GLY A 665 -5.85 6.62 -24.02
N LEU A 666 -6.98 5.94 -24.18
CA LEU A 666 -7.93 5.67 -23.10
C LEU A 666 -7.41 4.49 -22.28
N ILE A 667 -7.10 4.70 -21.02
CA ILE A 667 -6.96 3.60 -20.07
C ILE A 667 -8.35 3.23 -19.53
N VAL A 668 -8.59 1.91 -19.42
CA VAL A 668 -9.76 1.34 -18.78
C VAL A 668 -9.27 0.64 -17.52
N GLU A 669 -9.51 1.26 -16.38
CA GLU A 669 -9.11 0.72 -15.08
C GLU A 669 -10.31 0.05 -14.42
N TYR A 670 -10.10 -1.14 -13.86
CA TYR A 670 -11.11 -1.88 -13.12
C TYR A 670 -10.75 -1.90 -11.64
N VAL A 671 -11.65 -1.35 -10.82
CA VAL A 671 -11.53 -1.32 -9.36
C VAL A 671 -12.45 -2.38 -8.75
N ASP A 672 -11.94 -3.15 -7.80
CA ASP A 672 -12.64 -4.27 -7.16
C ASP A 672 -12.41 -4.28 -5.64
N GLU A 673 -13.32 -3.66 -4.88
CA GLU A 673 -13.24 -3.57 -3.41
C GLU A 673 -13.53 -4.92 -2.71
N SER A 674 -13.58 -6.04 -3.44
CA SER A 674 -13.52 -7.38 -2.83
C SER A 674 -12.10 -7.80 -2.47
N PHE A 675 -11.10 -7.12 -3.02
CA PHE A 675 -9.68 -7.28 -2.72
C PHE A 675 -9.13 -6.06 -1.99
N SER A 676 -8.07 -6.28 -1.20
CA SER A 676 -7.30 -5.23 -0.51
C SER A 676 -5.84 -5.18 -0.97
N ASP A 677 -5.48 -5.98 -1.97
CA ASP A 677 -4.11 -6.17 -2.44
C ASP A 677 -4.09 -6.46 -3.96
N ASN A 678 -2.90 -6.34 -4.55
CA ASN A 678 -2.61 -6.68 -5.95
C ASN A 678 -1.60 -7.84 -6.03
N HIS A 679 -1.72 -8.87 -5.17
CA HIS A 679 -0.84 -10.04 -5.13
C HIS A 679 -1.13 -11.01 -6.29
N VAL A 680 -0.87 -10.57 -7.51
CA VAL A 680 -1.23 -11.25 -8.77
C VAL A 680 -0.63 -12.64 -8.95
N GLY A 681 0.40 -13.03 -8.19
CA GLY A 681 0.89 -14.41 -8.15
C GLY A 681 0.02 -15.35 -7.32
N LYS A 682 -0.73 -14.83 -6.35
CA LYS A 682 -1.74 -15.58 -5.58
C LYS A 682 -3.07 -15.66 -6.34
N HIS A 683 -3.49 -14.56 -6.96
CA HIS A 683 -4.76 -14.46 -7.70
C HIS A 683 -4.59 -13.77 -9.07
N PRO A 684 -3.97 -14.45 -10.06
CA PRO A 684 -3.73 -13.88 -11.38
C PRO A 684 -5.00 -13.31 -12.04
N GLY A 685 -4.91 -12.05 -12.49
CA GLY A 685 -6.01 -11.34 -13.13
C GLY A 685 -6.98 -10.62 -12.18
N GLU A 686 -6.83 -10.83 -10.87
CA GLU A 686 -7.62 -10.18 -9.82
C GLU A 686 -6.76 -9.19 -9.03
N GLY A 687 -7.34 -8.51 -8.04
CA GLY A 687 -6.71 -7.44 -7.27
C GLY A 687 -7.59 -6.20 -7.15
N TYR A 688 -7.29 -5.33 -6.19
CA TYR A 688 -8.15 -4.18 -5.84
C TYR A 688 -8.23 -3.12 -6.95
N VAL A 689 -7.18 -2.99 -7.77
CA VAL A 689 -7.13 -2.10 -8.93
C VAL A 689 -6.30 -2.73 -10.06
N GLY A 690 -6.60 -2.41 -11.31
CA GLY A 690 -5.74 -2.77 -12.43
C GLY A 690 -6.28 -2.32 -13.78
N ILE A 691 -5.37 -2.01 -14.68
CA ILE A 691 -5.65 -1.51 -16.03
C ILE A 691 -5.84 -2.69 -16.98
N VAL A 692 -6.87 -2.59 -17.81
CA VAL A 692 -7.18 -3.58 -18.85
C VAL A 692 -6.28 -3.33 -20.04
N ASP A 693 -5.49 -4.34 -20.40
CA ASP A 693 -4.61 -4.29 -21.56
C ASP A 693 -5.39 -4.36 -22.89
N ALA A 694 -5.28 -3.32 -23.73
CA ALA A 694 -5.94 -3.28 -25.02
C ALA A 694 -5.35 -4.27 -26.03
N ASP A 695 -4.05 -4.57 -25.92
CA ASP A 695 -3.40 -5.66 -26.64
C ASP A 695 -3.44 -6.92 -25.79
N GLN A 696 -3.55 -8.09 -26.41
CA GLN A 696 -3.53 -9.37 -25.69
C GLN A 696 -2.40 -10.28 -26.21
N ASN A 697 -1.48 -9.71 -27.00
CA ASN A 697 -0.30 -10.40 -27.50
C ASN A 697 0.87 -10.18 -26.54
N ALA A 698 1.15 -11.20 -25.73
CA ALA A 698 2.26 -11.09 -24.78
C ALA A 698 3.61 -10.86 -25.47
N LEU A 699 4.36 -9.89 -24.95
CA LEU A 699 5.77 -9.67 -25.27
C LEU A 699 6.62 -10.77 -24.62
N VAL A 700 7.54 -11.33 -25.40
CA VAL A 700 8.38 -12.47 -24.98
C VAL A 700 9.83 -12.14 -25.28
N TRP A 701 10.71 -12.36 -24.31
CA TRP A 701 12.15 -12.17 -24.49
C TRP A 701 12.70 -13.13 -25.56
N ASP A 702 13.52 -12.61 -26.48
CA ASP A 702 14.27 -13.44 -27.42
C ASP A 702 15.31 -14.28 -26.66
N GLY A 703 15.46 -15.57 -26.99
CA GLY A 703 16.44 -16.46 -26.36
C GLY A 703 16.25 -17.95 -26.67
N GLU A 704 17.15 -18.80 -26.15
CA GLU A 704 17.07 -20.27 -26.30
C GLU A 704 15.82 -20.85 -25.59
N SER A 705 15.35 -20.19 -24.54
CA SER A 705 14.10 -20.49 -23.84
C SER A 705 13.27 -19.21 -23.71
N PRO A 706 12.37 -18.93 -24.67
CA PRO A 706 11.51 -17.75 -24.64
C PRO A 706 10.64 -17.73 -23.37
N ASP A 707 10.64 -16.61 -22.64
CA ASP A 707 9.83 -16.38 -21.43
C ASP A 707 9.06 -15.06 -21.58
N PRO A 708 7.75 -15.02 -21.28
CA PRO A 708 6.98 -13.78 -21.31
C PRO A 708 7.60 -12.72 -20.40
N ALA A 709 7.81 -11.52 -20.93
CA ALA A 709 8.38 -10.41 -20.17
C ALA A 709 7.48 -10.01 -18.99
N SER A 710 8.06 -9.38 -17.96
CA SER A 710 7.31 -8.88 -16.80
C SER A 710 6.22 -7.88 -17.18
N THR A 711 5.25 -7.68 -16.28
CA THR A 711 4.03 -6.92 -16.57
C THR A 711 4.32 -5.48 -17.00
N GLN A 712 5.38 -4.85 -16.48
CA GLN A 712 5.81 -3.52 -16.94
C GLN A 712 6.05 -3.43 -18.45
N TRP A 713 6.44 -4.53 -19.10
CA TRP A 713 6.62 -4.57 -20.55
C TRP A 713 5.30 -4.78 -21.27
N GLN A 714 4.44 -5.65 -20.72
CA GLN A 714 3.11 -5.94 -21.27
C GLN A 714 2.21 -4.70 -21.24
N MET A 715 2.26 -3.92 -20.15
CA MET A 715 1.35 -2.78 -19.95
C MET A 715 1.62 -1.57 -20.83
N ARG A 716 2.67 -1.61 -21.67
CA ARG A 716 3.06 -0.48 -22.51
C ARG A 716 1.96 -0.09 -23.50
N ASP A 717 1.18 -1.04 -23.97
CA ASP A 717 0.21 -0.87 -25.04
C ASP A 717 -1.23 -1.12 -24.60
N ALA A 718 -1.45 -0.96 -23.29
CA ALA A 718 -2.74 -1.13 -22.64
C ALA A 718 -3.79 -0.07 -23.03
N ALA A 719 -3.38 1.08 -23.56
CA ALA A 719 -4.30 2.16 -23.87
C ALA A 719 -5.11 1.88 -25.15
N PHE A 720 -6.42 2.10 -25.08
CA PHE A 720 -7.32 2.04 -26.22
C PHE A 720 -7.22 3.34 -27.05
N SER A 721 -6.95 3.24 -28.35
CA SER A 721 -6.80 4.39 -29.27
C SER A 721 -7.22 4.06 -30.71
N LEU A 722 -7.51 5.12 -31.49
CA LEU A 722 -7.61 5.09 -32.95
C LEU A 722 -6.24 5.04 -33.63
N THR A 723 -5.17 5.35 -32.89
CA THR A 723 -3.79 5.31 -33.37
C THR A 723 -3.16 3.95 -33.13
N LYS A 724 -2.32 3.50 -34.06
CA LYS A 724 -1.56 2.25 -33.89
C LYS A 724 -0.50 2.40 -32.82
N GLN A 725 -0.18 1.30 -32.13
CA GLN A 725 0.90 1.27 -31.16
C GLN A 725 2.25 1.58 -31.79
N ASP A 726 3.15 2.12 -30.97
CA ASP A 726 4.53 2.41 -31.35
C ASP A 726 5.37 1.13 -31.35
N PRO A 727 6.28 0.95 -32.32
CA PRO A 727 7.17 -0.19 -32.36
C PRO A 727 8.08 -0.24 -31.14
N LEU A 728 8.24 -1.42 -30.53
CA LEU A 728 9.25 -1.66 -29.51
C LEU A 728 10.40 -2.49 -30.09
N LYS A 729 11.63 -2.01 -29.91
CA LYS A 729 12.84 -2.81 -30.03
C LYS A 729 13.83 -2.32 -28.98
N ILE A 730 14.12 -3.16 -27.99
CA ILE A 730 15.06 -2.87 -26.92
C ILE A 730 16.08 -3.99 -26.81
N THR A 731 17.34 -3.60 -26.62
CA THR A 731 18.45 -4.50 -26.33
C THR A 731 18.99 -4.16 -24.94
N LEU A 732 18.87 -5.11 -24.00
CA LEU A 732 19.40 -4.93 -22.64
C LEU A 732 20.89 -5.30 -22.59
N ASP A 733 21.28 -6.34 -23.32
CA ASP A 733 22.65 -6.83 -23.47
C ASP A 733 22.82 -7.58 -24.81
N GLU A 734 24.02 -8.09 -25.10
CA GLU A 734 24.32 -8.78 -26.38
C GLU A 734 23.40 -9.97 -26.72
N LYS A 735 22.68 -10.52 -25.74
CA LYS A 735 21.85 -11.74 -25.89
C LYS A 735 20.37 -11.51 -25.58
N THR A 736 20.01 -10.42 -24.91
CA THR A 736 18.65 -10.15 -24.44
C THR A 736 18.00 -9.05 -25.28
N ASN A 737 17.03 -9.43 -26.11
CA ASN A 737 16.27 -8.51 -26.96
C ASN A 737 14.76 -8.69 -26.73
N LEU A 738 14.02 -7.57 -26.82
CA LEU A 738 12.57 -7.57 -26.84
C LEU A 738 12.09 -6.81 -28.06
N VAL A 739 11.20 -7.43 -28.83
CA VAL A 739 10.62 -6.83 -30.03
C VAL A 739 9.11 -7.01 -30.01
N ASP A 740 8.40 -5.89 -30.13
CA ASP A 740 6.97 -5.92 -30.36
C ASP A 740 6.68 -5.90 -31.87
N LYS A 741 5.87 -6.87 -32.31
CA LYS A 741 5.46 -7.06 -33.70
C LYS A 741 3.95 -6.87 -33.88
N SER A 742 3.19 -6.76 -32.80
CA SER A 742 1.75 -6.52 -32.83
C SER A 742 1.52 -5.02 -32.68
N LEU A 743 1.42 -4.30 -33.79
CA LEU A 743 1.23 -2.83 -33.79
C LEU A 743 -0.14 -2.47 -34.33
N VAL A 744 -1.16 -2.82 -33.56
CA VAL A 744 -2.57 -2.64 -33.89
C VAL A 744 -3.15 -1.39 -33.24
N ALA A 745 -4.25 -0.90 -33.79
CA ALA A 745 -5.04 0.16 -33.15
C ALA A 745 -6.26 -0.50 -32.49
N ASN A 746 -6.32 -0.44 -31.16
CA ASN A 746 -7.41 -1.01 -30.38
C ASN A 746 -8.30 0.10 -29.85
N SER A 747 -9.43 0.36 -30.48
CA SER A 747 -10.33 1.46 -30.07
C SER A 747 -11.52 1.01 -29.23
N LEU A 748 -11.72 -0.30 -29.04
CA LEU A 748 -12.91 -0.88 -28.41
C LEU A 748 -12.55 -1.79 -27.25
N PHE A 749 -12.90 -1.35 -26.05
CA PHE A 749 -13.10 -2.19 -24.89
C PHE A 749 -14.48 -2.86 -24.97
N ASP A 750 -14.55 -4.17 -24.72
CA ASP A 750 -15.79 -4.94 -24.66
C ASP A 750 -15.65 -5.98 -23.54
N ASP A 751 -16.36 -5.78 -22.44
CA ASP A 751 -16.20 -6.62 -21.24
C ASP A 751 -16.49 -8.10 -21.50
N ASN A 752 -17.14 -8.49 -22.60
CA ASN A 752 -17.34 -9.88 -23.02
C ASN A 752 -16.06 -10.56 -23.55
N LYS A 753 -15.04 -9.79 -23.94
CA LYS A 753 -13.78 -10.34 -24.42
C LYS A 753 -12.93 -10.90 -23.29
N ASP A 754 -11.95 -11.69 -23.65
CA ASP A 754 -10.97 -12.27 -22.74
C ASP A 754 -9.77 -11.32 -22.64
N TYR A 755 -9.60 -10.71 -21.47
CA TYR A 755 -8.48 -9.82 -21.14
C TYR A 755 -7.51 -10.46 -20.13
N SER A 756 -7.60 -11.77 -19.92
CA SER A 756 -6.80 -12.49 -18.92
C SER A 756 -5.34 -12.68 -19.30
N ASN A 757 -4.92 -12.27 -20.50
CA ASN A 757 -3.57 -12.49 -21.06
C ASN A 757 -3.02 -13.90 -20.76
N LYS A 758 -3.51 -14.90 -21.49
CA LYS A 758 -3.17 -16.33 -21.21
C LYS A 758 -1.68 -16.65 -21.21
N ALA A 759 -0.87 -15.90 -21.98
CA ALA A 759 0.56 -16.11 -22.05
C ALA A 759 1.29 -15.52 -20.83
N GLN A 760 0.76 -14.44 -20.25
CA GLN A 760 1.27 -13.84 -19.01
C GLN A 760 0.09 -13.43 -18.11
N PRO A 761 -0.48 -14.35 -17.32
CA PRO A 761 -1.72 -14.08 -16.58
C PRO A 761 -1.64 -13.00 -15.49
N HIS A 762 -0.42 -12.62 -15.05
CA HIS A 762 -0.26 -11.56 -14.05
C HIS A 762 -0.53 -10.15 -14.61
N ALA A 763 -0.34 -9.95 -15.92
CA ALA A 763 -0.66 -8.73 -16.66
C ALA A 763 -2.12 -8.69 -17.14
N GLY A 764 -2.85 -9.80 -17.01
CA GLY A 764 -4.24 -9.88 -17.42
C GLY A 764 -5.20 -9.26 -16.40
N LYS A 765 -6.48 -9.13 -16.80
CA LYS A 765 -7.61 -8.86 -15.91
C LYS A 765 -8.77 -9.82 -16.15
N ILE A 766 -9.30 -10.38 -15.07
CA ILE A 766 -10.56 -11.12 -15.07
C ILE A 766 -11.69 -10.13 -14.79
N LEU A 767 -12.54 -9.93 -15.79
CA LEU A 767 -13.56 -8.89 -15.77
C LEU A 767 -14.98 -9.46 -15.65
N PRO A 768 -15.88 -8.79 -14.91
CA PRO A 768 -17.29 -9.12 -14.94
C PRO A 768 -17.89 -8.85 -16.32
N LYS A 769 -18.89 -9.66 -16.72
CA LYS A 769 -19.47 -9.66 -18.06
C LYS A 769 -20.86 -9.00 -18.03
N TYR A 770 -20.91 -7.69 -18.28
CA TYR A 770 -22.17 -6.92 -18.30
C TYR A 770 -22.58 -6.47 -19.70
N GLY A 771 -21.84 -6.86 -20.72
CA GLY A 771 -22.04 -6.42 -22.10
C GLY A 771 -21.54 -5.00 -22.37
N LEU A 772 -20.84 -4.38 -21.41
CA LEU A 772 -20.36 -3.01 -21.51
C LEU A 772 -19.33 -2.89 -22.63
N LYS A 773 -19.54 -1.90 -23.49
CA LYS A 773 -18.61 -1.51 -24.54
C LYS A 773 -18.25 -0.04 -24.37
N VAL A 774 -16.94 0.24 -24.40
CA VAL A 774 -16.39 1.59 -24.43
C VAL A 774 -15.56 1.73 -25.68
N LYS A 775 -15.90 2.70 -26.53
CA LYS A 775 -15.22 2.89 -27.81
C LYS A 775 -14.68 4.31 -27.94
N VAL A 776 -13.40 4.43 -28.25
CA VAL A 776 -12.80 5.70 -28.69
C VAL A 776 -13.27 6.00 -30.11
N VAL A 777 -13.87 7.17 -30.32
CA VAL A 777 -14.45 7.58 -31.61
C VAL A 777 -13.90 8.92 -32.13
N GLY A 778 -13.07 9.60 -31.33
CA GLY A 778 -12.39 10.82 -31.75
C GLY A 778 -11.24 11.15 -30.81
N GLU A 779 -10.20 11.79 -31.37
CA GLU A 779 -8.99 12.21 -30.67
C GLU A 779 -8.58 13.57 -31.24
N SER A 780 -8.14 14.50 -30.40
CA SER A 780 -7.59 15.77 -30.89
C SER A 780 -6.24 15.52 -31.55
N LYS A 781 -5.83 16.44 -32.44
CA LYS A 781 -4.55 16.32 -33.17
C LYS A 781 -3.34 16.27 -32.22
N ASP A 782 -3.42 16.97 -31.10
CA ASP A 782 -2.38 17.05 -30.07
C ASP A 782 -2.59 16.06 -28.91
N LYS A 783 -3.57 15.15 -29.03
CA LYS A 783 -3.89 14.11 -28.03
C LYS A 783 -4.30 14.63 -26.66
N THR A 784 -4.63 15.91 -26.54
CA THR A 784 -5.05 16.52 -25.27
C THR A 784 -6.51 16.27 -24.93
N THR A 785 -7.35 15.84 -25.90
CA THR A 785 -8.74 15.44 -25.64
C THR A 785 -9.13 14.21 -26.44
N ALA A 786 -10.10 13.47 -25.92
CA ALA A 786 -10.72 12.34 -26.59
C ALA A 786 -12.25 12.36 -26.49
N LYS A 787 -12.87 11.66 -27.43
CA LYS A 787 -14.30 11.37 -27.41
C LYS A 787 -14.49 9.86 -27.33
N ILE A 788 -15.22 9.43 -26.31
CA ILE A 788 -15.61 8.04 -26.12
C ILE A 788 -17.12 7.89 -26.23
N ILE A 789 -17.55 6.68 -26.57
CA ILE A 789 -18.96 6.27 -26.45
C ILE A 789 -19.07 5.04 -25.56
N VAL A 790 -20.11 5.02 -24.73
CA VAL A 790 -20.44 3.92 -23.82
C VAL A 790 -21.81 3.34 -24.21
N TYR A 791 -21.88 2.03 -24.40
CA TYR A 791 -23.09 1.32 -24.84
C TYR A 791 -23.05 -0.17 -24.46
N LYS A 792 -24.16 -0.88 -24.65
CA LYS A 792 -24.27 -2.34 -24.48
C LYS A 792 -24.76 -3.02 -25.75
#